data_AF-A0A975CWD7-F1
#
_entry.id   AF-A0A975CWD7-F1
#
_cell.length_a   1.000
_cell.length_b   1.000
_cell.length_c   1.000
_cell.angle_alpha   90.00
_cell.angle_beta   90.00
_cell.angle_gamma   90.00
#
_symmetry.space_group_name_H-M   'P 1'
#
loop_
_entity.id
_entity.type
_entity.pdbx_description
1 polymer ?
#
loop_
_entity_poly.entity_id
_entity_poly.type
_entity_poly.pdbx_seq_one_letter_code
_entity_poly.pdbx_strand_id
1 'polypeptide(L)'
;MKKLLSLVLACAMLLTLAAAASAEDVTLRMAVGYNNANTGLAFSPDIAGEGITLADGNTYHTGDLKPTWVEMEKILSEITGNNVIVDGTPYQGNNDAKEFDYWKEQLENVDMVLGPSATVNAYGETGSLVNLEEYTDKIPNVMKYLDENPIVRLSITANTDTGAFYFAPYFDGVNDIEKMPLMRVDYLQKLLDGEGAFEAAACKDTAAPVYQPFMPTEGKIEIETPTADGSGVQTLTKDYDAYGNIVAKMNEKGVMSGVEAVNMLREYIDKTYNGYYGATRSNLFCGYDACWDADEMVALLRCVVTNPQSLNGTDLIQGLFSREENSAGRRYDIHRLGGLLFGVRGYESRQDFLYVGTDGDLHDARQSEDAYAAAARMHDIAMEGLISADFMTKAATSSTKNYIPDDLGFMSYDYNQTQTILNTSLQEGEKYMAIMIPVSRWFDGTNEEGVYMRFTESWRSVKNGNCWAISKKGVGDDEAKLNALLALIDYTYSEKGQILMSYGPDAFIKTKDDGSYETFNFNGKEMPVVADGTLENLWALANGNYTNFARRYLGSTLSFIKSQAFEYQCTHEVGKEGAGKLSAAIALGTIKHPELALTENPWYTSVPTTLPQYTTETDELNKLSDLSSNFSGDFNLFDDIVVNGIPNGLTAAEQAAVVENDWYGFTYTELKNDAWMRLKDYYNASK
;
A
#
# COMPACT_ATOMS: atom_id res chain seq x y z
N MET A 1 -13.94 70.63 -32.31
CA MET A 1 -14.78 69.45 -31.99
C MET A 1 -14.01 68.12 -31.98
N LYS A 2 -13.16 67.80 -32.97
CA LYS A 2 -12.44 66.50 -32.99
C LYS A 2 -11.43 66.27 -31.84
N LYS A 3 -10.78 67.33 -31.31
CA LYS A 3 -9.83 67.21 -30.18
C LYS A 3 -10.46 67.08 -28.78
N LEU A 4 -11.74 67.49 -28.64
CA LEU A 4 -12.46 67.38 -27.37
C LEU A 4 -13.09 65.98 -27.21
N LEU A 5 -13.52 65.37 -28.32
CA LEU A 5 -14.09 64.02 -28.35
C LEU A 5 -13.03 62.94 -28.06
N SER A 6 -11.80 63.13 -28.53
CA SER A 6 -10.68 62.23 -28.26
C SER A 6 -10.18 62.27 -26.81
N LEU A 7 -10.36 63.40 -26.11
CA LEU A 7 -10.00 63.53 -24.70
C LEU A 7 -11.07 62.89 -23.79
N VAL A 8 -12.34 62.99 -24.16
CA VAL A 8 -13.44 62.32 -23.43
C VAL A 8 -13.43 60.81 -23.68
N LEU A 9 -13.06 60.34 -24.88
CA LEU A 9 -12.85 58.91 -25.12
C LEU A 9 -11.60 58.35 -24.41
N ALA A 10 -10.54 59.14 -24.29
CA ALA A 10 -9.34 58.75 -23.53
C ALA A 10 -9.60 58.74 -22.01
N CYS A 11 -10.40 59.69 -21.48
CA CYS A 11 -10.84 59.64 -20.08
C CYS A 11 -11.84 58.51 -19.83
N ALA A 12 -12.71 58.15 -20.77
CA ALA A 12 -13.61 57.00 -20.65
C ALA A 12 -12.88 55.64 -20.79
N MET A 13 -11.78 55.57 -21.56
CA MET A 13 -10.90 54.40 -21.62
C MET A 13 -9.94 54.31 -20.42
N LEU A 14 -9.58 55.43 -19.78
CA LEU A 14 -8.82 55.44 -18.52
C LEU A 14 -9.71 55.21 -17.28
N LEU A 15 -11.04 55.31 -17.42
CA LEU A 15 -12.02 54.94 -16.39
C LEU A 15 -12.56 53.50 -16.54
N THR A 16 -12.07 52.74 -17.53
CA THR A 16 -12.40 51.31 -17.73
C THR A 16 -11.21 50.37 -17.52
N LEU A 17 -10.05 50.88 -17.11
CA LEU A 17 -9.01 50.06 -16.48
C LEU A 17 -9.12 50.15 -14.95
N ALA A 18 -9.35 48.99 -14.36
CA ALA A 18 -9.28 48.69 -12.93
C ALA A 18 -10.33 49.40 -12.05
N ALA A 19 -11.58 48.96 -12.16
CA ALA A 19 -12.18 48.43 -10.94
C ALA A 19 -11.34 47.19 -10.57
N ALA A 20 -10.21 47.39 -9.90
CA ALA A 20 -9.63 46.31 -9.12
C ALA A 20 -10.73 45.97 -8.13
N ALA A 21 -11.46 44.87 -8.37
CA ALA A 21 -12.19 44.23 -7.30
C ALA A 21 -11.14 44.09 -6.19
N SER A 22 -11.34 44.78 -5.07
CA SER A 22 -10.44 44.65 -3.94
C SER A 22 -10.43 43.16 -3.59
N ALA A 23 -9.25 42.55 -3.53
CA ALA A 23 -9.11 41.18 -3.08
C ALA A 23 -9.91 41.01 -1.79
N GLU A 24 -10.86 40.07 -1.81
CA GLU A 24 -11.65 39.72 -0.65
C GLU A 24 -10.80 38.88 0.30
N ASP A 25 -10.95 39.09 1.61
CA ASP A 25 -10.37 38.18 2.60
C ASP A 25 -11.23 36.91 2.69
N VAL A 26 -10.69 35.78 2.23
CA VAL A 26 -11.37 34.49 2.19
C VAL A 26 -10.70 33.53 3.18
N THR A 27 -11.36 33.26 4.32
CA THR A 27 -10.88 32.26 5.27
C THR A 27 -11.48 30.88 5.00
N LEU A 28 -10.61 29.87 4.87
CA LEU A 28 -10.95 28.46 4.72
C LEU A 28 -10.75 27.76 6.07
N ARG A 29 -11.83 27.29 6.68
CA ARG A 29 -11.83 26.55 7.95
C ARG A 29 -11.69 25.05 7.68
N MET A 30 -10.53 24.50 7.99
CA MET A 30 -10.08 23.20 7.50
C MET A 30 -10.01 22.18 8.63
N ALA A 31 -11.02 21.32 8.75
CA ALA A 31 -11.04 20.19 9.68
C ALA A 31 -10.35 18.97 9.07
N VAL A 32 -9.07 19.13 8.74
CA VAL A 32 -8.30 18.14 7.98
C VAL A 32 -6.90 17.91 8.57
N GLY A 33 -6.43 16.67 8.43
CA GLY A 33 -5.17 16.16 8.99
C GLY A 33 -5.07 14.65 8.82
N TYR A 34 -4.31 13.96 9.68
CA TYR A 34 -4.17 12.51 9.61
C TYR A 34 -3.98 11.84 10.98
N ASN A 35 -5.02 11.24 11.56
CA ASN A 35 -4.96 10.36 12.74
C ASN A 35 -4.50 10.92 14.11
N ASN A 36 -3.85 12.08 14.21
CA ASN A 36 -3.46 12.70 15.47
C ASN A 36 -3.16 14.21 15.31
N ALA A 37 -3.05 14.97 16.41
CA ALA A 37 -2.82 16.42 16.35
C ALA A 37 -1.50 16.84 15.67
N ASN A 38 -0.48 15.98 15.63
CA ASN A 38 0.84 16.30 15.06
C ASN A 38 0.83 16.32 13.53
N THR A 39 -0.25 15.88 12.90
CA THR A 39 -0.39 15.72 11.44
C THR A 39 -1.54 16.59 10.88
N GLY A 40 -1.96 17.62 11.61
CA GLY A 40 -2.81 18.69 11.08
C GLY A 40 -2.05 19.64 10.14
N LEU A 41 -2.73 20.67 9.65
CA LEU A 41 -2.11 21.69 8.79
C LEU A 41 -1.15 22.63 9.53
N ALA A 42 -1.38 22.82 10.83
CA ALA A 42 -0.55 23.63 11.72
C ALA A 42 0.34 22.77 12.63
N PHE A 43 1.40 23.37 13.17
CA PHE A 43 2.26 22.74 14.16
C PHE A 43 1.56 22.59 15.51
N SER A 44 1.62 21.38 16.07
CA SER A 44 1.18 21.09 17.43
C SER A 44 2.25 21.49 18.46
N PRO A 45 1.87 21.63 19.74
CA PRO A 45 2.81 21.83 20.84
C PRO A 45 3.90 20.76 20.91
N ASP A 46 3.55 19.50 20.65
CA ASP A 46 4.46 18.35 20.73
C ASP A 46 5.56 18.38 19.66
N ILE A 47 5.29 18.98 18.50
CA ILE A 47 6.24 19.05 17.39
C ILE A 47 7.07 20.33 17.44
N ALA A 48 6.44 21.49 17.63
CA ALA A 48 7.17 22.75 17.59
C ALA A 48 7.85 23.10 18.91
N GLY A 49 7.29 22.71 20.06
CA GLY A 49 7.83 23.09 21.38
C GLY A 49 8.02 24.61 21.50
N GLU A 50 9.24 25.04 21.87
CA GLU A 50 9.63 26.46 21.95
C GLU A 50 9.90 27.09 20.56
N GLY A 51 10.05 26.27 19.53
CA GLY A 51 10.35 26.65 18.15
C GLY A 51 11.13 25.55 17.44
N ILE A 52 10.79 25.27 16.18
CA ILE A 52 11.47 24.29 15.34
C ILE A 52 11.99 24.95 14.06
N THR A 53 13.29 24.85 13.81
CA THR A 53 13.89 25.35 12.56
C THR A 53 13.96 24.23 11.54
N LEU A 54 13.45 24.49 10.34
CA LEU A 54 13.49 23.55 9.22
C LEU A 54 14.53 23.96 8.16
N ALA A 55 14.71 23.09 7.16
CA ALA A 55 15.69 23.24 6.08
C ALA A 55 15.53 24.52 5.24
N ASP A 56 14.36 25.13 5.25
CA ASP A 56 14.08 26.41 4.60
C ASP A 56 14.62 27.63 5.40
N GLY A 57 15.22 27.38 6.57
CA GLY A 57 15.79 28.40 7.44
C GLY A 57 14.77 29.12 8.33
N ASN A 58 13.49 28.77 8.24
CA ASN A 58 12.44 29.37 9.06
C ASN A 58 12.31 28.63 10.41
N THR A 59 11.99 29.38 11.46
CA THR A 59 11.62 28.83 12.77
C THR A 59 10.11 28.92 12.93
N TYR A 60 9.48 27.77 13.14
CA TYR A 60 8.06 27.62 13.32
C TYR A 60 7.71 27.40 14.79
N HIS A 61 6.61 27.98 15.24
CA HIS A 61 6.07 27.85 16.58
C HIS A 61 4.73 27.10 16.58
N THR A 62 4.25 26.76 17.78
CA THR A 62 2.93 26.15 17.96
C THR A 62 1.84 27.03 17.34
N GLY A 63 0.98 26.43 16.52
CA GLY A 63 -0.12 27.12 15.83
C GLY A 63 0.26 27.71 14.47
N ASP A 64 1.55 27.81 14.14
CA ASP A 64 1.96 28.23 12.80
C ASP A 64 1.58 27.15 11.77
N LEU A 65 1.16 27.59 10.58
CA LEU A 65 0.95 26.68 9.46
C LEU A 65 2.27 26.03 9.06
N LYS A 66 2.19 24.76 8.67
CA LYS A 66 3.33 24.03 8.13
C LYS A 66 3.70 24.58 6.74
N PRO A 67 4.97 24.46 6.31
CA PRO A 67 5.48 25.11 5.10
C PRO A 67 4.62 24.88 3.85
N THR A 68 4.11 23.65 3.65
CA THR A 68 3.26 23.30 2.50
C THR A 68 1.99 24.14 2.45
N TRP A 69 1.39 24.42 3.60
CA TRP A 69 0.11 25.15 3.70
C TRP A 69 0.31 26.66 3.64
N VAL A 70 1.44 27.16 4.15
CA VAL A 70 1.86 28.56 3.91
C VAL A 70 2.03 28.83 2.41
N GLU A 71 2.61 27.87 1.67
CA GLU A 71 2.75 28.02 0.22
C GLU A 71 1.41 27.86 -0.50
N MET A 72 0.56 26.95 -0.04
CA MET A 72 -0.79 26.78 -0.58
C MET A 72 -1.64 28.05 -0.45
N GLU A 73 -1.59 28.75 0.69
CA GLU A 73 -2.28 30.04 0.86
C GLU A 73 -1.92 31.05 -0.23
N LYS A 74 -0.63 31.17 -0.56
CA LYS A 74 -0.15 32.07 -1.61
C LYS A 74 -0.67 31.65 -2.97
N ILE A 75 -0.54 30.36 -3.30
CA ILE A 75 -0.99 29.80 -4.58
C ILE A 75 -2.49 30.03 -4.76
N LEU A 76 -3.30 29.74 -3.75
CA LEU A 76 -4.75 29.96 -3.82
C LEU A 76 -5.10 31.44 -3.96
N SER A 77 -4.37 32.31 -3.27
CA SER A 77 -4.56 33.76 -3.40
C SER A 77 -4.26 34.25 -4.82
N GLU A 78 -3.19 33.73 -5.44
CA GLU A 78 -2.83 34.04 -6.82
C GLU A 78 -3.84 33.49 -7.85
N ILE A 79 -4.28 32.24 -7.68
CA ILE A 79 -5.23 31.59 -8.59
C ILE A 79 -6.60 32.28 -8.55
N THR A 80 -7.07 32.63 -7.34
CA THR A 80 -8.41 33.19 -7.15
C THR A 80 -8.47 34.71 -7.27
N GLY A 81 -7.34 35.40 -7.08
CA GLY A 81 -7.29 36.86 -6.97
C GLY A 81 -7.80 37.41 -5.63
N ASN A 82 -8.09 36.53 -4.66
CA ASN A 82 -8.52 36.87 -3.30
C ASN A 82 -7.35 36.74 -2.32
N ASN A 83 -7.47 37.31 -1.13
CA ASN A 83 -6.54 37.06 -0.03
C ASN A 83 -7.01 35.83 0.75
N VAL A 84 -6.48 34.66 0.40
CA VAL A 84 -6.89 33.38 0.99
C VAL A 84 -6.11 33.11 2.27
N ILE A 85 -6.83 32.78 3.35
CA ILE A 85 -6.29 32.42 4.66
C ILE A 85 -6.73 30.99 4.99
N VAL A 86 -5.77 30.11 5.26
CA VAL A 86 -6.01 28.71 5.66
C VAL A 86 -6.02 28.63 7.18
N ASP A 87 -7.18 28.31 7.74
CA ASP A 87 -7.33 28.06 9.17
C ASP A 87 -7.40 26.54 9.43
N GLY A 88 -6.28 25.98 9.91
CA GLY A 88 -6.18 24.57 10.31
C GLY A 88 -6.59 24.27 11.75
N THR A 89 -7.00 25.28 12.54
CA THR A 89 -7.41 25.08 13.95
C THR A 89 -8.65 24.21 14.16
N PRO A 90 -9.58 24.05 13.19
CA PRO A 90 -10.70 23.13 13.36
C PRO A 90 -10.30 21.66 13.48
N TYR A 91 -9.14 21.23 12.97
CA TYR A 91 -8.79 19.81 13.07
C TYR A 91 -8.61 19.36 14.53
N GLN A 92 -9.38 18.35 14.96
CA GLN A 92 -9.39 17.88 16.36
C GLN A 92 -8.28 16.87 16.67
N GLY A 93 -7.47 16.49 15.67
CA GLY A 93 -6.43 15.48 15.87
C GLY A 93 -6.99 14.07 16.01
N ASN A 94 -8.15 13.76 15.42
CA ASN A 94 -8.69 12.41 15.42
C ASN A 94 -8.32 11.63 14.14
N ASN A 95 -8.62 10.32 14.15
CA ASN A 95 -8.72 9.56 12.91
C ASN A 95 -9.95 10.01 12.10
N ASP A 96 -9.97 9.65 10.82
CA ASP A 96 -10.98 10.08 9.86
C ASP A 96 -12.42 9.80 10.27
N ALA A 97 -12.71 8.60 10.77
CA ALA A 97 -14.06 8.26 11.24
C ALA A 97 -14.51 9.19 12.38
N LYS A 98 -13.68 9.35 13.41
CA LYS A 98 -14.00 10.19 14.59
C LYS A 98 -14.01 11.67 14.26
N GLU A 99 -13.14 12.12 13.35
CA GLU A 99 -13.12 13.51 12.90
C GLU A 99 -14.41 13.84 12.15
N PHE A 100 -14.84 12.99 11.22
CA PHE A 100 -16.11 13.18 10.52
C PHE A 100 -17.30 13.11 11.48
N ASP A 101 -17.32 12.15 12.41
CA ASP A 101 -18.37 12.01 13.41
C ASP A 101 -18.55 13.25 14.30
N TYR A 102 -17.44 13.94 14.60
CA TYR A 102 -17.48 15.19 15.34
C TYR A 102 -18.04 16.34 14.49
N TRP A 103 -17.64 16.45 13.23
CA TRP A 103 -18.00 17.59 12.38
C TRP A 103 -19.35 17.48 11.68
N LYS A 104 -19.87 16.28 11.44
CA LYS A 104 -21.09 16.06 10.63
C LYS A 104 -22.35 16.75 11.19
N GLU A 105 -22.41 16.98 12.50
CA GLU A 105 -23.54 17.66 13.17
C GLU A 105 -23.39 19.20 13.20
N GLN A 106 -22.24 19.73 12.79
CA GLN A 106 -21.88 21.15 12.94
C GLN A 106 -21.11 21.68 11.72
N LEU A 107 -21.48 21.19 10.54
CA LEU A 107 -20.85 21.47 9.25
C LEU A 107 -20.84 22.97 8.88
N GLU A 108 -21.66 23.82 9.49
CA GLU A 108 -21.61 25.28 9.33
C GLU A 108 -20.32 25.92 9.88
N ASN A 109 -19.62 25.24 10.78
CA ASN A 109 -18.43 25.74 11.45
C ASN A 109 -17.13 25.40 10.72
N VAL A 110 -17.18 24.61 9.65
CA VAL A 110 -16.04 24.14 8.86
C VAL A 110 -16.35 24.15 7.38
N ASP A 111 -15.39 24.51 6.55
CA ASP A 111 -15.56 24.61 5.11
C ASP A 111 -15.10 23.33 4.39
N MET A 112 -14.11 22.64 4.95
CA MET A 112 -13.67 21.32 4.50
C MET A 112 -13.53 20.35 5.67
N VAL A 113 -13.97 19.12 5.44
CA VAL A 113 -13.97 18.03 6.42
C VAL A 113 -13.26 16.81 5.86
N LEU A 114 -12.74 15.98 6.77
CA LEU A 114 -12.11 14.71 6.43
C LEU A 114 -12.97 13.53 6.92
N GLY A 115 -13.03 12.43 6.17
CA GLY A 115 -13.77 11.24 6.59
C GLY A 115 -13.51 9.98 5.76
N PRO A 116 -14.08 8.83 6.18
CA PRO A 116 -14.06 7.60 5.39
C PRO A 116 -14.85 7.76 4.08
N SER A 117 -14.36 7.18 2.98
CA SER A 117 -14.95 7.38 1.65
C SER A 117 -16.43 7.01 1.58
N ALA A 118 -16.81 5.87 2.17
CA ALA A 118 -18.20 5.40 2.20
C ALA A 118 -19.10 6.35 3.00
N THR A 119 -18.65 6.83 4.16
CA THR A 119 -19.39 7.78 5.01
C THR A 119 -19.57 9.13 4.31
N VAL A 120 -18.52 9.62 3.67
CA VAL A 120 -18.54 10.88 2.91
C VAL A 120 -19.53 10.79 1.75
N ASN A 121 -19.51 9.70 0.97
CA ASN A 121 -20.47 9.50 -0.12
C ASN A 121 -21.92 9.44 0.39
N ALA A 122 -22.18 8.69 1.46
CA ALA A 122 -23.52 8.59 2.04
C ALA A 122 -24.04 9.96 2.52
N TYR A 123 -23.20 10.77 3.16
CA TYR A 123 -23.58 12.14 3.57
C TYR A 123 -23.73 13.10 2.38
N GLY A 124 -22.91 12.93 1.34
CA GLY A 124 -23.02 13.68 0.09
C GLY A 124 -24.39 13.54 -0.56
N GLU A 125 -24.89 12.30 -0.67
CA GLU A 125 -26.22 12.01 -1.24
C GLU A 125 -27.38 12.64 -0.45
N THR A 126 -27.19 12.99 0.83
CA THR A 126 -28.18 13.76 1.60
C THR A 126 -28.21 15.26 1.27
N GLY A 127 -27.28 15.73 0.43
CA GLY A 127 -27.10 17.13 0.07
C GLY A 127 -26.28 17.95 1.08
N SER A 128 -25.60 17.28 2.02
CA SER A 128 -24.81 17.94 3.08
C SER A 128 -23.43 18.39 2.61
N LEU A 129 -22.89 17.76 1.58
CA LEU A 129 -21.58 18.03 1.00
C LEU A 129 -21.74 18.52 -0.45
N VAL A 130 -20.73 19.23 -0.96
CA VAL A 130 -20.74 19.72 -2.34
C VAL A 130 -20.53 18.56 -3.31
N ASN A 131 -21.43 18.42 -4.29
CA ASN A 131 -21.26 17.51 -5.41
C ASN A 131 -20.24 18.10 -6.39
N LEU A 132 -19.07 17.48 -6.53
CA LEU A 132 -17.98 17.99 -7.36
C LEU A 132 -18.26 17.82 -8.86
N GLU A 133 -19.17 16.92 -9.24
CA GLU A 133 -19.60 16.72 -10.63
C GLU A 133 -20.29 17.97 -11.21
N GLU A 134 -20.88 18.83 -10.35
CA GLU A 134 -21.51 20.08 -10.78
C GLU A 134 -20.48 21.18 -11.15
N TYR A 135 -19.19 20.95 -10.87
CA TYR A 135 -18.13 21.94 -10.99
C TYR A 135 -16.95 21.44 -11.84
N THR A 136 -17.17 20.47 -12.73
CA THR A 136 -16.13 19.87 -13.58
C THR A 136 -15.33 20.89 -14.41
N ASP A 137 -15.94 22.03 -14.76
CA ASP A 137 -15.30 23.16 -15.44
C ASP A 137 -14.26 23.88 -14.56
N LYS A 138 -14.39 23.79 -13.23
CA LYS A 138 -13.48 24.38 -12.23
C LYS A 138 -12.45 23.40 -11.67
N ILE A 139 -12.61 22.11 -11.94
CA ILE A 139 -11.66 21.05 -11.52
C ILE A 139 -11.10 20.23 -12.70
N PRO A 140 -10.60 20.87 -13.78
CA PRO A 140 -10.19 20.17 -15.00
C PRO A 140 -9.02 19.19 -14.81
N ASN A 141 -8.09 19.43 -13.88
CA ASN A 141 -6.99 18.51 -13.60
C ASN A 141 -7.50 17.24 -12.90
N VAL A 142 -8.47 17.37 -12.00
CA VAL A 142 -9.15 16.21 -11.40
C VAL A 142 -9.83 15.39 -12.48
N MET A 143 -10.63 16.03 -13.33
CA MET A 143 -11.39 15.31 -14.37
C MET A 143 -10.47 14.59 -15.35
N LYS A 144 -9.39 15.25 -15.80
CA LYS A 144 -8.36 14.61 -16.61
C LYS A 144 -7.79 13.35 -15.94
N TYR A 145 -7.48 13.44 -14.65
CA TYR A 145 -6.94 12.30 -13.92
C TYR A 145 -7.95 11.15 -13.79
N LEU A 146 -9.23 11.46 -13.55
CA LEU A 146 -10.29 10.45 -13.47
C LEU A 146 -10.54 9.76 -14.82
N ASP A 147 -10.49 10.50 -15.93
CA ASP A 147 -10.62 9.95 -17.29
C ASP A 147 -9.47 9.01 -17.64
N GLU A 148 -8.24 9.35 -17.21
CA GLU A 148 -7.04 8.52 -17.38
C GLU A 148 -7.02 7.28 -16.45
N ASN A 149 -7.83 7.27 -15.38
CA ASN A 149 -7.82 6.22 -14.36
C ASN A 149 -9.25 5.72 -14.05
N PRO A 150 -9.83 4.84 -14.90
CA PRO A 150 -11.21 4.38 -14.78
C PRO A 150 -11.58 3.80 -13.41
N ILE A 151 -10.74 2.94 -12.83
CA ILE A 151 -11.05 2.35 -11.52
C ILE A 151 -11.07 3.42 -10.42
N VAL A 152 -10.25 4.48 -10.54
CA VAL A 152 -10.32 5.62 -9.62
C VAL A 152 -11.66 6.34 -9.74
N ARG A 153 -12.13 6.60 -10.96
CA ARG A 153 -13.45 7.23 -11.18
C ARG A 153 -14.56 6.39 -10.54
N LEU A 154 -14.53 5.07 -10.75
CA LEU A 154 -15.52 4.17 -10.16
C LEU A 154 -15.43 4.11 -8.63
N SER A 155 -14.20 4.11 -8.08
CA SER A 155 -13.91 4.15 -6.65
C SER A 155 -14.47 5.35 -5.90
N ILE A 156 -14.77 6.46 -6.58
CA ILE A 156 -15.31 7.67 -5.93
C ILE A 156 -16.75 8.00 -6.33
N THR A 157 -17.28 7.34 -7.35
CA THR A 157 -18.64 7.56 -7.85
C THR A 157 -19.65 7.14 -6.78
N ALA A 158 -20.40 8.11 -6.26
CA ALA A 158 -21.42 7.89 -5.23
C ALA A 158 -22.78 7.55 -5.84
N ASN A 159 -23.09 8.10 -7.01
CA ASN A 159 -24.37 7.91 -7.69
C ASN A 159 -24.14 7.70 -9.19
N THR A 160 -24.55 6.55 -9.71
CA THR A 160 -24.38 6.17 -11.12
C THR A 160 -25.37 6.83 -12.06
N ASP A 161 -26.50 7.35 -11.56
CA ASP A 161 -27.51 8.01 -12.41
C ASP A 161 -27.08 9.44 -12.74
N THR A 162 -26.36 10.09 -11.82
CA THR A 162 -25.92 11.48 -11.96
C THR A 162 -24.42 11.64 -12.20
N GLY A 163 -23.63 10.59 -11.91
CA GLY A 163 -22.17 10.68 -11.87
C GLY A 163 -21.63 11.42 -10.62
N ALA A 164 -22.47 11.69 -9.62
CA ALA A 164 -22.07 12.47 -8.46
C ALA A 164 -20.91 11.84 -7.69
N PHE A 165 -20.01 12.70 -7.20
CA PHE A 165 -18.93 12.36 -6.29
C PHE A 165 -18.64 13.54 -5.35
N TYR A 166 -18.24 13.25 -4.11
CA TYR A 166 -18.26 14.24 -3.02
C TYR A 166 -16.89 14.47 -2.37
N PHE A 167 -15.85 13.82 -2.88
CA PHE A 167 -14.49 13.99 -2.39
C PHE A 167 -13.48 13.81 -3.51
N ALA A 168 -12.31 14.44 -3.33
CA ALA A 168 -11.15 14.16 -4.16
C ALA A 168 -10.43 12.90 -3.64
N PRO A 169 -10.09 11.93 -4.50
CA PRO A 169 -9.47 10.68 -4.04
C PRO A 169 -8.13 10.90 -3.35
N TYR A 170 -7.85 10.08 -2.33
CA TYR A 170 -6.55 10.04 -1.64
C TYR A 170 -5.75 8.82 -2.10
N PHE A 171 -4.47 9.03 -2.40
CA PHE A 171 -3.49 8.02 -2.76
C PHE A 171 -2.29 8.12 -1.83
N ASP A 172 -2.01 7.06 -1.10
CA ASP A 172 -0.73 6.89 -0.41
C ASP A 172 0.21 6.16 -1.37
N GLY A 173 0.61 6.78 -2.49
CA GLY A 173 1.19 6.09 -3.65
C GLY A 173 0.12 5.54 -4.60
N VAL A 174 0.48 5.37 -5.88
CA VAL A 174 -0.44 5.01 -6.95
C VAL A 174 0.22 4.07 -7.95
N ASN A 175 -0.50 3.01 -8.30
CA ASN A 175 -0.11 2.04 -9.33
C ASN A 175 1.30 1.45 -9.10
N ASP A 176 1.58 1.12 -7.85
CA ASP A 176 2.81 0.48 -7.40
C ASP A 176 2.52 -0.58 -6.34
N ILE A 177 3.52 -1.42 -6.06
CA ILE A 177 3.41 -2.45 -5.04
C ILE A 177 3.39 -1.83 -3.62
N GLU A 178 2.47 -2.27 -2.76
CA GLU A 178 2.37 -1.75 -1.39
C GLU A 178 3.27 -2.51 -0.41
N LYS A 179 3.11 -3.84 -0.35
CA LYS A 179 3.91 -4.74 0.50
C LYS A 179 4.62 -5.78 -0.33
N MET A 180 5.74 -6.24 0.20
CA MET A 180 6.60 -7.22 -0.45
C MET A 180 7.22 -8.15 0.58
N PRO A 181 7.60 -9.39 0.19
CA PRO A 181 8.37 -10.25 1.05
C PRO A 181 9.75 -9.64 1.29
N LEU A 182 10.20 -9.62 2.54
CA LEU A 182 11.52 -9.12 2.93
C LEU A 182 12.28 -10.23 3.66
N MET A 183 13.53 -10.48 3.26
CA MET A 183 14.39 -11.52 3.83
C MET A 183 15.78 -10.98 4.22
N ARG A 184 16.43 -11.63 5.20
CA ARG A 184 17.87 -11.52 5.43
C ARG A 184 18.65 -12.24 4.33
N VAL A 185 19.03 -11.50 3.30
CA VAL A 185 19.73 -12.03 2.12
C VAL A 185 21.12 -12.56 2.47
N ASP A 186 21.78 -11.96 3.46
CA ASP A 186 23.05 -12.48 3.96
C ASP A 186 22.90 -13.89 4.58
N TYR A 187 21.76 -14.21 5.18
CA TYR A 187 21.48 -15.57 5.66
C TYR A 187 21.28 -16.55 4.50
N LEU A 188 20.59 -16.12 3.43
CA LEU A 188 20.45 -16.93 2.21
C LEU A 188 21.82 -17.29 1.65
N GLN A 189 22.71 -16.31 1.52
CA GLN A 189 24.04 -16.49 0.97
C GLN A 189 24.89 -17.40 1.85
N LYS A 190 24.91 -17.19 3.17
CA LYS A 190 25.62 -18.06 4.13
C LYS A 190 25.19 -19.52 4.02
N LEU A 191 23.89 -19.78 3.86
CA LEU A 191 23.36 -21.15 3.80
C LEU A 191 23.46 -21.79 2.42
N LEU A 192 23.26 -21.04 1.33
CA LEU A 192 23.02 -21.62 0.01
C LEU A 192 24.20 -21.47 -0.96
N ASP A 193 25.04 -20.45 -0.78
CA ASP A 193 26.10 -20.17 -1.72
C ASP A 193 27.39 -20.94 -1.40
N GLY A 194 28.21 -21.11 -2.43
CA GLY A 194 29.48 -21.81 -2.37
C GLY A 194 29.49 -23.18 -3.03
N GLU A 195 30.70 -23.71 -3.13
CA GLU A 195 30.99 -25.04 -3.68
C GLU A 195 30.89 -26.12 -2.58
N GLY A 196 30.51 -27.34 -2.99
CA GLY A 196 30.48 -28.49 -2.09
C GLY A 196 29.35 -28.46 -1.05
N ALA A 197 29.44 -29.40 -0.11
CA ALA A 197 28.47 -29.53 0.96
C ALA A 197 28.59 -28.37 1.95
N PHE A 198 27.46 -27.88 2.44
CA PHE A 198 27.40 -26.98 3.58
C PHE A 198 27.86 -27.72 4.83
N GLU A 199 28.71 -27.07 5.62
CA GLU A 199 29.20 -27.55 6.90
C GLU A 199 28.96 -26.48 7.97
N ALA A 200 28.56 -26.91 9.17
CA ALA A 200 28.41 -26.05 10.34
C ALA A 200 29.04 -26.72 11.55
N ALA A 201 29.68 -25.93 12.42
CA ALA A 201 30.23 -26.43 13.68
C ALA A 201 29.14 -26.86 14.67
N ALA A 202 27.97 -26.21 14.58
CA ALA A 202 26.79 -26.52 15.37
C ALA A 202 25.51 -26.17 14.59
N CYS A 203 24.50 -27.02 14.71
CA CYS A 203 23.13 -26.79 14.24
C CYS A 203 22.15 -27.51 15.17
N LYS A 204 20.87 -27.18 15.05
CA LYS A 204 19.76 -27.89 15.69
C LYS A 204 19.19 -28.94 14.74
N ASP A 205 18.28 -29.76 15.26
CA ASP A 205 17.41 -30.59 14.45
C ASP A 205 16.14 -29.82 14.07
N THR A 206 15.55 -30.15 12.92
CA THR A 206 14.23 -29.66 12.51
C THR A 206 13.14 -30.18 13.46
N ALA A 207 12.02 -29.49 13.51
CA ALA A 207 10.81 -30.07 14.09
C ALA A 207 10.37 -31.31 13.28
N ALA A 208 9.46 -32.10 13.87
CA ALA A 208 8.78 -33.14 13.12
C ALA A 208 7.92 -32.49 12.02
N PRO A 209 8.01 -32.93 10.75
CA PRO A 209 7.26 -32.32 9.66
C PRO A 209 5.74 -32.41 9.87
N VAL A 210 5.05 -31.31 9.62
CA VAL A 210 3.59 -31.16 9.65
C VAL A 210 3.10 -30.67 8.29
N TYR A 211 3.76 -29.65 7.73
CA TYR A 211 3.44 -29.04 6.45
C TYR A 211 3.56 -30.04 5.30
N GLN A 212 2.54 -30.08 4.44
CA GLN A 212 2.49 -30.93 3.25
C GLN A 212 2.78 -30.14 1.98
N PRO A 213 3.47 -30.74 0.99
CA PRO A 213 3.85 -30.06 -0.24
C PRO A 213 2.63 -29.46 -0.94
N PHE A 214 2.76 -28.22 -1.38
CA PHE A 214 1.74 -27.51 -2.15
C PHE A 214 2.01 -27.58 -3.66
N MET A 215 3.28 -27.50 -4.03
CA MET A 215 3.72 -27.51 -5.42
C MET A 215 3.81 -28.94 -5.96
N PRO A 216 3.86 -29.14 -7.29
CA PRO A 216 3.89 -30.49 -7.87
C PRO A 216 4.98 -31.39 -7.27
N THR A 217 4.68 -32.68 -7.15
CA THR A 217 5.64 -33.69 -6.68
C THR A 217 6.41 -34.38 -7.80
N GLU A 218 5.94 -34.23 -9.03
CA GLU A 218 6.49 -34.78 -10.26
C GLU A 218 6.15 -33.85 -11.44
N GLY A 219 6.74 -34.12 -12.61
CA GLY A 219 6.55 -33.32 -13.81
C GLY A 219 7.39 -32.04 -13.84
N LYS A 220 6.99 -31.10 -14.69
CA LYS A 220 7.73 -29.85 -14.92
C LYS A 220 6.79 -28.66 -14.96
N ILE A 221 7.28 -27.52 -14.49
CA ILE A 221 6.62 -26.23 -14.69
C ILE A 221 7.57 -25.25 -15.35
N GLU A 222 7.03 -24.35 -16.15
CA GLU A 222 7.76 -23.27 -16.82
C GLU A 222 7.36 -21.94 -16.19
N ILE A 223 8.35 -21.09 -15.92
CA ILE A 223 8.16 -19.83 -15.22
C ILE A 223 8.85 -18.72 -16.02
N GLU A 224 8.08 -17.73 -16.47
CA GLU A 224 8.65 -16.50 -17.01
C GLU A 224 9.27 -15.67 -15.89
N THR A 225 10.50 -15.20 -16.09
CA THR A 225 11.25 -14.42 -15.10
C THR A 225 12.22 -13.50 -15.83
N PRO A 226 12.70 -12.41 -15.19
CA PRO A 226 13.78 -11.64 -15.77
C PRO A 226 15.04 -12.48 -15.99
N THR A 227 15.89 -12.05 -16.91
CA THR A 227 17.27 -12.55 -17.00
C THR A 227 18.04 -12.22 -15.72
N ALA A 228 19.15 -12.92 -15.46
CA ALA A 228 19.96 -12.72 -14.26
C ALA A 228 20.44 -11.26 -14.04
N ASP A 229 20.53 -10.48 -15.13
CA ASP A 229 20.90 -9.05 -15.12
C ASP A 229 19.70 -8.09 -15.13
N GLY A 230 18.47 -8.62 -15.14
CA GLY A 230 17.23 -7.85 -15.16
C GLY A 230 16.92 -7.13 -16.48
N SER A 231 17.66 -7.42 -17.56
CA SER A 231 17.57 -6.67 -18.82
C SER A 231 16.49 -7.19 -19.80
N GLY A 232 16.00 -8.42 -19.63
CA GLY A 232 15.00 -9.03 -20.48
C GLY A 232 14.24 -10.16 -19.80
N VAL A 233 13.39 -10.87 -20.55
CA VAL A 233 12.60 -12.02 -20.06
C VAL A 233 13.23 -13.33 -20.53
N GLN A 234 13.19 -14.34 -19.68
CA GLN A 234 13.54 -15.73 -19.98
C GLN A 234 12.52 -16.68 -19.34
N THR A 235 12.50 -17.93 -19.81
CA THR A 235 11.70 -19.00 -19.21
C THR A 235 12.64 -19.95 -18.47
N LEU A 236 12.42 -20.13 -17.17
CA LEU A 236 13.10 -21.16 -16.38
C LEU A 236 12.19 -22.38 -16.23
N THR A 237 12.75 -23.56 -16.44
CA THR A 237 12.06 -24.82 -16.18
C THR A 237 12.42 -25.31 -14.79
N LYS A 238 11.40 -25.64 -14.01
CA LYS A 238 11.51 -26.32 -12.73
C LYS A 238 11.10 -27.78 -12.92
N ASP A 239 12.09 -28.68 -12.85
CA ASP A 239 11.96 -30.08 -13.21
C ASP A 239 11.85 -30.98 -11.96
N TYR A 240 10.62 -31.21 -11.51
CA TYR A 240 10.35 -32.08 -10.37
C TYR A 240 10.66 -33.55 -10.68
N ASP A 241 10.74 -33.98 -11.94
CA ASP A 241 11.18 -35.36 -12.26
C ASP A 241 12.66 -35.59 -11.93
N ALA A 242 13.47 -34.52 -11.85
CA ALA A 242 14.90 -34.63 -11.58
C ALA A 242 15.25 -34.93 -10.11
N TYR A 243 14.44 -34.43 -9.16
CA TYR A 243 14.67 -34.62 -7.72
C TYR A 243 13.40 -34.96 -6.91
N GLY A 244 12.24 -34.59 -7.41
CA GLY A 244 10.98 -34.53 -6.66
C GLY A 244 10.80 -33.18 -5.96
N ASN A 245 9.71 -33.03 -5.23
CA ASN A 245 9.43 -31.85 -4.41
C ASN A 245 10.29 -31.82 -3.13
N ILE A 246 10.87 -30.66 -2.81
CA ILE A 246 11.77 -30.51 -1.67
C ILE A 246 11.10 -30.78 -0.33
N VAL A 247 9.88 -30.29 -0.11
CA VAL A 247 9.12 -30.55 1.13
C VAL A 247 8.78 -32.03 1.22
N ALA A 248 8.33 -32.65 0.13
CA ALA A 248 8.06 -34.09 0.12
C ALA A 248 9.29 -34.93 0.53
N LYS A 249 10.47 -34.57 0.00
CA LYS A 249 11.74 -35.23 0.35
C LYS A 249 12.14 -35.02 1.80
N MET A 250 11.99 -33.78 2.31
CA MET A 250 12.26 -33.50 3.72
C MET A 250 11.26 -34.21 4.65
N ASN A 251 9.99 -34.31 4.26
CA ASN A 251 8.97 -35.02 5.03
C ASN A 251 9.25 -36.53 5.10
N GLU A 252 9.68 -37.15 3.99
CA GLU A 252 10.11 -38.55 3.95
C GLU A 252 11.31 -38.83 4.87
N LYS A 253 12.25 -37.87 4.93
CA LYS A 253 13.41 -37.93 5.82
C LYS A 253 13.01 -37.80 7.31
N GLY A 254 11.96 -37.04 7.61
CA GLY A 254 11.49 -36.79 8.98
C GLY A 254 12.34 -35.72 9.69
N VAL A 255 12.62 -35.93 10.97
CA VAL A 255 13.52 -35.04 11.73
C VAL A 255 14.96 -35.17 11.20
N MET A 256 15.61 -34.05 10.89
CA MET A 256 16.97 -34.01 10.36
C MET A 256 17.76 -32.85 10.97
N SER A 257 19.09 -32.92 10.91
CA SER A 257 19.94 -31.80 11.33
C SER A 257 19.82 -30.61 10.37
N GLY A 258 20.09 -29.40 10.85
CA GLY A 258 20.10 -28.21 10.02
C GLY A 258 21.10 -28.27 8.86
N VAL A 259 22.24 -28.96 9.05
CA VAL A 259 23.21 -29.23 7.98
C VAL A 259 22.62 -30.15 6.90
N GLU A 260 21.90 -31.20 7.28
CA GLU A 260 21.21 -32.08 6.33
C GLU A 260 20.13 -31.30 5.56
N ALA A 261 19.33 -30.49 6.25
CA ALA A 261 18.29 -29.68 5.62
C ALA A 261 18.86 -28.73 4.55
N VAL A 262 19.95 -28.01 4.86
CA VAL A 262 20.62 -27.11 3.91
C VAL A 262 21.15 -27.88 2.70
N ASN A 263 21.81 -29.01 2.93
CA ASN A 263 22.36 -29.80 1.83
C ASN A 263 21.26 -30.42 0.94
N MET A 264 20.13 -30.83 1.51
CA MET A 264 18.96 -31.27 0.73
C MET A 264 18.39 -30.15 -0.13
N LEU A 265 18.31 -28.93 0.40
CA LEU A 265 17.85 -27.78 -0.37
C LEU A 265 18.84 -27.40 -1.47
N ARG A 266 20.15 -27.39 -1.21
CA ARG A 266 21.18 -27.14 -2.23
C ARG A 266 21.12 -28.15 -3.37
N GLU A 267 21.04 -29.44 -3.04
CA GLU A 267 20.95 -30.51 -4.04
C GLU A 267 19.66 -30.43 -4.87
N TYR A 268 18.54 -30.08 -4.23
CA TYR A 268 17.29 -29.82 -4.92
C TYR A 268 17.43 -28.67 -5.92
N ILE A 269 17.99 -27.53 -5.50
CA ILE A 269 18.17 -26.37 -6.38
C ILE A 269 19.02 -26.77 -7.59
N ASP A 270 20.12 -27.49 -7.37
CA ASP A 270 21.01 -27.91 -8.45
C ASP A 270 20.33 -28.86 -9.45
N LYS A 271 19.53 -29.80 -8.97
CA LYS A 271 18.90 -30.81 -9.84
C LYS A 271 17.65 -30.29 -10.52
N THR A 272 16.74 -29.67 -9.77
CA THR A 272 15.45 -29.20 -10.25
C THR A 272 15.59 -28.05 -11.23
N TYR A 273 16.61 -27.20 -11.08
CA TYR A 273 16.92 -26.11 -12.00
C TYR A 273 18.10 -26.42 -12.93
N ASN A 274 18.49 -27.70 -13.06
CA ASN A 274 19.52 -28.15 -13.99
C ASN A 274 20.84 -27.35 -13.90
N GLY A 275 21.27 -27.04 -12.68
CA GLY A 275 22.50 -26.32 -12.36
C GLY A 275 22.49 -24.82 -12.68
N TYR A 276 21.33 -24.25 -13.05
CA TYR A 276 21.21 -22.87 -13.51
C TYR A 276 21.82 -21.84 -12.52
N TYR A 277 21.54 -21.97 -11.23
CA TYR A 277 22.03 -21.04 -10.20
C TYR A 277 23.48 -21.30 -9.76
N GLY A 278 24.06 -22.45 -10.10
CA GLY A 278 25.43 -22.83 -9.75
C GLY A 278 25.77 -22.64 -8.27
N ALA A 279 26.91 -22.03 -7.97
CA ALA A 279 27.35 -21.74 -6.60
C ALA A 279 26.63 -20.53 -5.97
N THR A 280 25.71 -19.87 -6.68
CA THR A 280 24.93 -18.72 -6.21
C THR A 280 23.45 -19.08 -6.06
N ARG A 281 23.18 -20.18 -5.35
CA ARG A 281 21.84 -20.74 -5.16
C ARG A 281 20.89 -19.77 -4.45
N SER A 282 21.42 -18.81 -3.69
CA SER A 282 20.63 -17.73 -3.09
C SER A 282 19.84 -16.91 -4.12
N ASN A 283 20.31 -16.84 -5.38
CA ASN A 283 19.62 -16.13 -6.47
C ASN A 283 18.23 -16.70 -6.78
N LEU A 284 17.94 -17.95 -6.43
CA LEU A 284 16.57 -18.51 -6.50
C LEU A 284 15.56 -17.62 -5.74
N PHE A 285 16.01 -16.97 -4.65
CA PHE A 285 15.17 -16.14 -3.79
C PHE A 285 15.41 -14.64 -4.01
N CYS A 286 16.67 -14.21 -4.14
CA CYS A 286 17.04 -12.78 -4.11
C CYS A 286 17.60 -12.21 -5.44
N GLY A 287 17.68 -13.03 -6.49
CA GLY A 287 18.10 -12.64 -7.83
C GLY A 287 17.02 -11.87 -8.61
N TYR A 288 17.40 -11.29 -9.75
CA TYR A 288 16.42 -10.78 -10.73
C TYR A 288 15.59 -11.92 -11.32
N ASP A 289 16.21 -13.08 -11.47
CA ASP A 289 15.67 -14.33 -12.02
C ASP A 289 15.14 -15.29 -10.94
N ALA A 290 14.86 -14.77 -9.74
CA ALA A 290 14.37 -15.53 -8.61
C ALA A 290 13.01 -16.17 -8.90
N CYS A 291 12.88 -17.49 -8.78
CA CYS A 291 11.68 -18.26 -9.08
C CYS A 291 11.18 -19.15 -7.92
N TRP A 292 11.48 -18.72 -6.70
CA TRP A 292 11.06 -19.43 -5.49
C TRP A 292 9.54 -19.55 -5.32
N ASP A 293 9.10 -20.62 -4.66
CA ASP A 293 7.71 -20.89 -4.30
C ASP A 293 7.50 -21.23 -2.81
N ALA A 294 6.28 -21.61 -2.43
CA ALA A 294 5.92 -21.91 -1.05
C ALA A 294 6.71 -23.09 -0.45
N ASP A 295 6.95 -24.14 -1.21
CA ASP A 295 7.64 -25.33 -0.71
C ASP A 295 9.14 -25.04 -0.51
N GLU A 296 9.74 -24.25 -1.41
CA GLU A 296 11.11 -23.76 -1.27
C GLU A 296 11.25 -22.80 -0.08
N MET A 297 10.26 -21.93 0.15
CA MET A 297 10.24 -21.07 1.34
C MET A 297 10.19 -21.90 2.63
N VAL A 298 9.34 -22.93 2.71
CA VAL A 298 9.27 -23.80 3.90
C VAL A 298 10.58 -24.56 4.11
N ALA A 299 11.16 -25.12 3.05
CA ALA A 299 12.47 -25.78 3.12
C ALA A 299 13.56 -24.82 3.61
N LEU A 300 13.56 -23.58 3.10
CA LEU A 300 14.48 -22.54 3.52
C LEU A 300 14.28 -22.13 4.98
N LEU A 301 13.03 -21.95 5.44
CA LEU A 301 12.73 -21.64 6.83
C LEU A 301 13.23 -22.74 7.77
N ARG A 302 13.05 -24.03 7.41
CA ARG A 302 13.62 -25.16 8.14
C ARG A 302 15.15 -25.06 8.23
N CYS A 303 15.82 -24.66 7.15
CA CYS A 303 17.26 -24.41 7.15
C CYS A 303 17.65 -23.25 8.08
N VAL A 304 16.91 -22.15 8.06
CA VAL A 304 17.23 -20.94 8.83
C VAL A 304 17.10 -21.18 10.34
N VAL A 305 15.93 -21.67 10.80
CA VAL A 305 15.66 -21.79 12.25
C VAL A 305 16.53 -22.86 12.94
N THR A 306 17.10 -23.78 12.15
CA THR A 306 17.98 -24.85 12.64
C THR A 306 19.46 -24.52 12.57
N ASN A 307 19.88 -23.42 11.92
CA ASN A 307 21.29 -23.04 11.81
C ASN A 307 21.65 -21.69 12.47
N PRO A 308 21.09 -21.30 13.64
CA PRO A 308 21.33 -19.96 14.20
C PRO A 308 22.80 -19.71 14.55
N GLN A 309 23.51 -20.74 15.07
CA GLN A 309 24.93 -20.65 15.39
C GLN A 309 25.81 -20.31 14.17
N SER A 310 25.42 -20.72 12.95
CA SER A 310 26.15 -20.38 11.72
C SER A 310 25.75 -19.04 11.12
N LEU A 311 24.56 -18.52 11.49
CA LEU A 311 23.97 -17.33 10.92
C LEU A 311 24.25 -16.08 11.74
N ASN A 312 23.93 -16.12 13.03
CA ASN A 312 24.09 -15.03 13.99
C ASN A 312 24.95 -15.40 15.22
N GLY A 313 25.44 -16.63 15.31
CA GLY A 313 26.23 -17.08 16.46
C GLY A 313 25.42 -17.23 17.76
N THR A 314 24.09 -17.26 17.66
CA THR A 314 23.18 -17.44 18.80
C THR A 314 22.44 -18.77 18.74
N ASP A 315 21.58 -19.00 19.72
CA ASP A 315 20.72 -20.17 19.79
C ASP A 315 19.34 -19.97 19.17
N LEU A 316 19.01 -18.81 18.62
CA LEU A 316 17.65 -18.55 18.13
C LEU A 316 17.62 -17.61 16.93
N ILE A 317 16.80 -17.98 15.96
CA ILE A 317 16.33 -17.11 14.87
C ILE A 317 14.83 -17.37 14.72
N GLN A 318 14.06 -16.29 14.58
CA GLN A 318 12.67 -16.32 14.17
C GLN A 318 12.61 -16.44 12.64
N GLY A 319 11.86 -17.42 12.14
CA GLY A 319 11.63 -17.60 10.71
C GLY A 319 10.78 -16.46 10.14
N LEU A 320 9.46 -16.69 10.06
CA LEU A 320 8.47 -15.68 9.70
C LEU A 320 8.01 -14.90 10.93
N PHE A 321 7.93 -13.58 10.84
CA PHE A 321 7.42 -12.72 11.89
C PHE A 321 6.63 -11.54 11.33
N SER A 322 5.73 -10.98 12.14
CA SER A 322 4.96 -9.79 11.77
C SER A 322 5.67 -8.50 12.19
N ARG A 323 5.22 -7.35 11.67
CA ARG A 323 5.80 -6.04 12.06
C ARG A 323 5.78 -5.85 13.58
N GLU A 324 4.66 -6.19 14.21
CA GLU A 324 4.37 -6.05 15.63
C GLU A 324 3.49 -7.24 16.04
N GLU A 325 4.01 -8.13 16.88
CA GLU A 325 3.39 -9.42 17.15
C GLU A 325 2.10 -9.31 17.98
N ASN A 326 1.87 -8.20 18.68
CA ASN A 326 0.65 -7.94 19.44
C ASN A 326 -0.38 -7.08 18.70
N SER A 327 -0.09 -6.63 17.48
CA SER A 327 -0.91 -5.67 16.76
C SER A 327 -1.76 -6.39 15.70
N ALA A 328 -3.07 -6.48 15.90
CA ALA A 328 -3.97 -7.24 15.02
C ALA A 328 -3.79 -6.87 13.54
N GLY A 329 -3.79 -5.58 13.22
CA GLY A 329 -3.60 -5.11 11.84
C GLY A 329 -2.23 -5.43 11.22
N ARG A 330 -1.20 -5.69 12.04
CA ARG A 330 0.14 -6.11 11.57
C ARG A 330 0.27 -7.62 11.46
N ARG A 331 -0.45 -8.36 12.29
CA ARG A 331 -0.50 -9.83 12.24
C ARG A 331 -1.20 -10.33 10.99
N TYR A 332 -2.17 -9.57 10.47
CA TYR A 332 -2.86 -9.87 9.22
C TYR A 332 -1.90 -10.13 8.05
N ASP A 333 -0.71 -9.55 8.09
CA ASP A 333 0.28 -9.67 7.02
C ASP A 333 0.84 -11.10 6.91
N ILE A 334 0.69 -11.94 7.94
CA ILE A 334 1.03 -13.37 7.89
C ILE A 334 0.03 -14.16 7.05
N HIS A 335 -1.28 -14.06 7.29
CA HIS A 335 -2.23 -14.78 6.43
C HIS A 335 -2.22 -14.22 5.00
N ARG A 336 -2.01 -12.90 4.84
CA ARG A 336 -1.87 -12.25 3.53
C ARG A 336 -0.71 -12.79 2.71
N LEU A 337 0.45 -13.00 3.33
CA LEU A 337 1.56 -13.72 2.69
C LEU A 337 1.12 -15.12 2.25
N GLY A 338 0.34 -15.83 3.07
CA GLY A 338 -0.27 -17.11 2.71
C GLY A 338 -1.09 -17.05 1.40
N GLY A 339 -1.80 -15.95 1.15
CA GLY A 339 -2.52 -15.74 -0.10
C GLY A 339 -1.62 -15.73 -1.33
N LEU A 340 -0.46 -15.04 -1.25
CA LEU A 340 0.55 -15.04 -2.31
C LEU A 340 1.18 -16.41 -2.52
N LEU A 341 1.51 -17.11 -1.42
CA LEU A 341 2.17 -18.41 -1.46
C LEU A 341 1.27 -19.48 -2.09
N PHE A 342 -0.03 -19.45 -1.79
CA PHE A 342 -0.96 -20.52 -2.15
C PHE A 342 -1.96 -20.15 -3.26
N GLY A 343 -1.78 -19.00 -3.92
CA GLY A 343 -2.55 -18.65 -5.11
C GLY A 343 -3.99 -18.22 -4.80
N VAL A 344 -4.21 -17.56 -3.67
CA VAL A 344 -5.54 -17.14 -3.20
C VAL A 344 -5.73 -15.64 -3.39
N ARG A 345 -6.82 -15.28 -4.09
CA ARG A 345 -7.27 -13.90 -4.29
C ARG A 345 -8.05 -13.38 -3.07
N GLY A 346 -8.11 -12.05 -2.93
CA GLY A 346 -8.90 -11.31 -1.94
C GLY A 346 -8.25 -11.08 -0.59
N TYR A 347 -7.13 -11.74 -0.25
CA TYR A 347 -6.44 -11.54 1.04
C TYR A 347 -5.86 -10.15 1.22
N GLU A 348 -5.39 -9.56 0.12
CA GLU A 348 -4.84 -8.20 0.09
C GLU A 348 -5.66 -7.25 -0.79
N SER A 349 -6.95 -7.52 -0.92
CA SER A 349 -7.82 -6.60 -1.64
C SER A 349 -7.85 -5.21 -0.99
N ARG A 350 -8.04 -4.21 -1.84
CA ARG A 350 -8.28 -2.83 -1.42
C ARG A 350 -9.65 -2.62 -0.82
N GLN A 351 -10.61 -3.48 -1.14
CA GLN A 351 -11.94 -3.44 -0.56
C GLN A 351 -12.28 -4.77 0.09
N ASP A 352 -12.30 -4.76 1.42
CA ASP A 352 -12.58 -5.92 2.27
C ASP A 352 -11.76 -7.15 1.83
N PHE A 353 -12.43 -8.22 1.42
CA PHE A 353 -11.82 -9.45 0.89
C PHE A 353 -12.28 -9.74 -0.54
N LEU A 354 -12.74 -8.70 -1.24
CA LEU A 354 -13.40 -8.81 -2.55
C LEU A 354 -12.38 -8.85 -3.69
N TYR A 355 -12.66 -9.58 -4.75
CA TYR A 355 -11.87 -9.55 -5.98
C TYR A 355 -12.79 -9.73 -7.20
N VAL A 356 -12.36 -9.25 -8.38
CA VAL A 356 -13.07 -9.51 -9.64
C VAL A 356 -12.65 -10.87 -10.17
N GLY A 357 -13.62 -11.76 -10.38
CA GLY A 357 -13.43 -13.10 -10.93
C GLY A 357 -13.22 -13.11 -12.44
N THR A 358 -12.95 -14.29 -13.00
CA THR A 358 -12.85 -14.49 -14.45
C THR A 358 -14.19 -14.30 -15.17
N ASP A 359 -15.30 -14.44 -14.45
CA ASP A 359 -16.67 -14.13 -14.87
C ASP A 359 -16.97 -12.62 -14.90
N GLY A 360 -16.09 -11.80 -14.33
CA GLY A 360 -16.25 -10.35 -14.22
C GLY A 360 -17.13 -9.90 -13.05
N ASP A 361 -17.56 -10.82 -12.18
CA ASP A 361 -18.34 -10.53 -11.00
C ASP A 361 -17.44 -10.40 -9.76
N LEU A 362 -17.98 -9.84 -8.67
CA LEU A 362 -17.29 -9.79 -7.40
C LEU A 362 -17.40 -11.13 -6.66
N HIS A 363 -16.25 -11.61 -6.20
CA HIS A 363 -16.11 -12.77 -5.32
C HIS A 363 -15.51 -12.34 -3.99
N ASP A 364 -15.70 -13.12 -2.94
CA ASP A 364 -15.20 -12.84 -1.59
C ASP A 364 -14.38 -14.00 -1.04
N ALA A 365 -13.11 -13.75 -0.73
CA ALA A 365 -12.21 -14.77 -0.23
C ALA A 365 -12.66 -15.41 1.10
N ARG A 366 -13.47 -14.71 1.91
CA ARG A 366 -14.00 -15.24 3.18
C ARG A 366 -14.94 -16.43 3.00
N GLN A 367 -15.40 -16.67 1.78
CA GLN A 367 -16.29 -17.78 1.43
C GLN A 367 -15.61 -18.84 0.57
N SER A 368 -14.30 -18.73 0.35
CA SER A 368 -13.54 -19.68 -0.47
C SER A 368 -12.91 -20.77 0.38
N GLU A 369 -13.07 -22.03 -0.01
CA GLU A 369 -12.35 -23.17 0.57
C GLU A 369 -10.82 -22.94 0.52
N ASP A 370 -10.31 -22.43 -0.60
CA ASP A 370 -8.87 -22.23 -0.82
C ASP A 370 -8.28 -21.23 0.18
N ALA A 371 -9.04 -20.22 0.60
CA ALA A 371 -8.62 -19.29 1.65
C ALA A 371 -8.39 -20.01 2.98
N TYR A 372 -9.36 -20.80 3.44
CA TYR A 372 -9.20 -21.56 4.68
C TYR A 372 -8.10 -22.62 4.59
N ALA A 373 -7.95 -23.27 3.42
CA ALA A 373 -6.85 -24.18 3.16
C ALA A 373 -5.48 -23.47 3.22
N ALA A 374 -5.37 -22.25 2.68
CA ALA A 374 -4.16 -21.43 2.78
C ALA A 374 -3.84 -21.05 4.23
N ALA A 375 -4.83 -20.63 5.03
CA ALA A 375 -4.63 -20.33 6.45
C ALA A 375 -4.23 -21.59 7.24
N ALA A 376 -4.82 -22.75 6.95
CA ALA A 376 -4.45 -24.03 7.55
C ALA A 376 -3.01 -24.46 7.18
N ARG A 377 -2.57 -24.20 5.95
CA ARG A 377 -1.16 -24.44 5.56
C ARG A 377 -0.20 -23.53 6.32
N MET A 378 -0.58 -22.26 6.54
CA MET A 378 0.19 -21.36 7.40
C MET A 378 0.22 -21.84 8.86
N HIS A 379 -0.86 -22.49 9.35
CA HIS A 379 -0.85 -23.17 10.64
C HIS A 379 0.15 -24.32 10.69
N ASP A 380 0.22 -25.17 9.65
CA ASP A 380 1.22 -26.25 9.61
C ASP A 380 2.66 -25.71 9.67
N ILE A 381 2.91 -24.59 8.98
CA ILE A 381 4.20 -23.86 9.04
C ILE A 381 4.47 -23.36 10.48
N ALA A 382 3.44 -22.84 11.17
CA ALA A 382 3.55 -22.42 12.57
C ALA A 382 3.85 -23.60 13.51
N MET A 383 3.21 -24.75 13.29
CA MET A 383 3.39 -25.96 14.11
C MET A 383 4.78 -26.57 13.99
N GLU A 384 5.49 -26.30 12.89
CA GLU A 384 6.91 -26.62 12.75
C GLU A 384 7.85 -25.59 13.40
N GLY A 385 7.32 -24.54 14.03
CA GLY A 385 8.11 -23.46 14.65
C GLY A 385 8.75 -22.52 13.62
N LEU A 386 8.23 -22.49 12.39
CA LEU A 386 8.74 -21.64 11.31
C LEU A 386 8.11 -20.25 11.31
N ILE A 387 6.99 -20.07 12.01
CA ILE A 387 6.45 -18.77 12.41
C ILE A 387 6.86 -18.49 13.86
N SER A 388 7.22 -17.24 14.11
CA SER A 388 7.61 -16.72 15.42
C SER A 388 6.68 -17.19 16.55
N ALA A 389 7.27 -17.72 17.63
CA ALA A 389 6.51 -18.12 18.81
C ALA A 389 5.81 -16.91 19.49
N ASP A 390 6.35 -15.72 19.32
CA ASP A 390 5.78 -14.47 19.82
C ASP A 390 4.55 -14.04 19.00
N PHE A 391 4.52 -14.37 17.71
CA PHE A 391 3.29 -14.31 16.92
C PHE A 391 2.25 -15.26 17.52
N MET A 392 2.60 -16.48 17.90
CA MET A 392 1.62 -17.43 18.46
C MET A 392 1.03 -16.95 19.79
N THR A 393 1.78 -16.17 20.57
CA THR A 393 1.40 -15.74 21.93
C THR A 393 0.99 -14.27 22.04
N LYS A 394 1.00 -13.51 20.94
CA LYS A 394 0.74 -12.05 20.91
C LYS A 394 1.69 -11.28 21.85
N ALA A 395 2.99 -11.58 21.82
CA ALA A 395 3.96 -10.97 22.72
C ALA A 395 4.04 -9.43 22.53
N ALA A 396 3.94 -8.69 23.63
CA ALA A 396 3.73 -7.23 23.58
C ALA A 396 4.93 -6.42 23.09
N THR A 397 6.15 -6.96 23.23
CA THR A 397 7.39 -6.26 22.91
C THR A 397 8.03 -6.75 21.63
N SER A 398 7.46 -7.73 20.94
CA SER A 398 8.14 -8.38 19.81
C SER A 398 7.73 -7.74 18.50
N SER A 399 8.72 -7.30 17.72
CA SER A 399 8.52 -6.52 16.50
C SER A 399 9.77 -6.54 15.63
N THR A 400 9.62 -6.15 14.37
CA THR A 400 10.72 -5.87 13.43
C THR A 400 11.82 -5.00 14.04
N LYS A 401 11.45 -4.02 14.87
CA LYS A 401 12.38 -3.08 15.55
C LYS A 401 13.28 -3.73 16.58
N ASN A 402 12.98 -4.95 17.01
CA ASN A 402 13.84 -5.74 17.89
C ASN A 402 14.45 -6.88 17.10
N TYR A 403 13.66 -7.61 16.31
CA TYR A 403 14.18 -8.76 15.57
C TYR A 403 15.28 -8.45 14.56
N ILE A 404 15.17 -7.35 13.82
CA ILE A 404 16.20 -7.02 12.82
C ILE A 404 17.45 -6.46 13.52
N PRO A 405 17.37 -5.43 14.39
CA PRO A 405 18.56 -4.90 15.07
C PRO A 405 19.26 -5.91 16.00
N ASP A 406 18.51 -6.82 16.63
CA ASP A 406 19.07 -7.86 17.51
C ASP A 406 19.55 -9.10 16.74
N ASP A 407 19.52 -9.07 15.40
CA ASP A 407 19.97 -10.16 14.51
C ASP A 407 19.17 -11.47 14.66
N LEU A 408 17.91 -11.37 15.08
CA LEU A 408 17.02 -12.51 15.39
C LEU A 408 15.99 -12.83 14.30
N GLY A 409 15.64 -11.88 13.43
CA GLY A 409 14.57 -12.05 12.44
C GLY A 409 15.07 -12.40 11.05
N PHE A 410 14.46 -13.41 10.42
CA PHE A 410 14.76 -13.76 9.03
C PHE A 410 13.84 -13.11 7.98
N MET A 411 12.53 -13.37 8.02
CA MET A 411 11.59 -12.96 6.97
C MET A 411 10.31 -12.30 7.50
N SER A 412 9.86 -11.24 6.81
CA SER A 412 8.52 -10.65 7.02
C SER A 412 7.86 -10.29 5.70
N TYR A 413 6.60 -9.87 5.75
CA TYR A 413 5.84 -9.37 4.61
C TYR A 413 5.28 -7.99 4.93
N ASP A 414 5.82 -6.94 4.32
CA ASP A 414 5.60 -5.58 4.80
C ASP A 414 6.02 -4.48 3.80
N TYR A 415 5.86 -3.20 4.18
CA TYR A 415 6.26 -2.03 3.41
C TYR A 415 7.78 -1.85 3.34
N ASN A 416 8.33 -1.77 2.13
CA ASN A 416 9.79 -1.69 1.89
C ASN A 416 10.50 -0.56 2.65
N GLN A 417 10.06 0.69 2.46
CA GLN A 417 10.80 1.86 2.96
C GLN A 417 10.95 1.81 4.49
N THR A 418 9.83 1.57 5.18
CA THR A 418 9.80 1.59 6.65
C THR A 418 10.47 0.40 7.31
N GLN A 419 10.67 -0.71 6.60
CA GLN A 419 11.30 -1.91 7.14
C GLN A 419 12.78 -2.00 6.79
N THR A 420 13.16 -1.66 5.56
CA THR A 420 14.57 -1.70 5.14
C THR A 420 15.41 -0.59 5.72
N ILE A 421 14.80 0.43 6.34
CA ILE A 421 15.53 1.39 7.17
C ILE A 421 16.28 0.74 8.35
N LEU A 422 15.81 -0.42 8.82
CA LEU A 422 16.43 -1.15 9.92
C LEU A 422 17.82 -1.71 9.55
N ASN A 423 18.18 -1.75 8.26
CA ASN A 423 19.56 -2.04 7.84
C ASN A 423 20.58 -1.05 8.43
N THR A 424 20.16 0.17 8.80
CA THR A 424 21.04 1.12 9.49
C THR A 424 21.55 0.62 10.85
N SER A 425 20.91 -0.41 11.41
CA SER A 425 21.31 -1.05 12.67
C SER A 425 22.03 -2.39 12.46
N LEU A 426 22.13 -2.88 11.22
CA LEU A 426 22.80 -4.14 10.89
C LEU A 426 24.31 -3.93 10.70
N GLN A 427 25.07 -5.03 10.79
CA GLN A 427 26.51 -5.01 10.58
C GLN A 427 26.87 -4.88 9.10
N GLU A 428 28.10 -4.45 8.81
CA GLU A 428 28.60 -4.34 7.44
C GLU A 428 28.48 -5.70 6.70
N GLY A 429 27.81 -5.69 5.55
CA GLY A 429 27.57 -6.88 4.73
C GLY A 429 26.27 -7.62 5.03
N GLU A 430 25.59 -7.33 6.14
CA GLU A 430 24.25 -7.85 6.43
C GLU A 430 23.19 -7.09 5.63
N LYS A 431 22.15 -7.80 5.16
CA LYS A 431 21.16 -7.21 4.24
C LYS A 431 19.78 -7.75 4.53
N TYR A 432 18.90 -6.89 5.03
CA TYR A 432 17.46 -7.10 5.06
C TYR A 432 16.79 -6.43 3.86
N MET A 433 16.32 -7.22 2.90
CA MET A 433 15.98 -6.73 1.57
C MET A 433 14.63 -7.25 1.11
N ALA A 434 13.88 -6.42 0.38
CA ALA A 434 12.78 -6.90 -0.42
C ALA A 434 13.24 -7.94 -1.46
N ILE A 435 12.48 -9.00 -1.62
CA ILE A 435 12.76 -10.07 -2.59
C ILE A 435 11.59 -10.25 -3.56
N MET A 436 11.82 -11.02 -4.61
CA MET A 436 10.84 -11.32 -5.65
C MET A 436 9.55 -11.91 -5.06
N ILE A 437 8.38 -11.60 -5.65
CA ILE A 437 7.11 -12.26 -5.31
C ILE A 437 7.21 -13.77 -5.60
N PRO A 438 6.66 -14.65 -4.74
CA PRO A 438 6.71 -16.09 -4.98
C PRO A 438 5.95 -16.47 -6.24
N VAL A 439 6.38 -17.57 -6.85
CA VAL A 439 5.61 -18.27 -7.87
C VAL A 439 4.54 -19.10 -7.17
N SER A 440 3.30 -19.01 -7.65
CA SER A 440 2.22 -19.88 -7.22
C SER A 440 1.34 -20.27 -8.39
N ARG A 441 0.41 -21.20 -8.17
CA ARG A 441 -0.58 -21.60 -9.16
C ARG A 441 -1.79 -20.69 -9.04
N TRP A 442 -2.07 -19.93 -10.09
CA TRP A 442 -3.18 -18.99 -10.18
C TRP A 442 -4.19 -19.40 -11.26
N PHE A 443 -5.45 -19.05 -11.07
CA PHE A 443 -6.55 -19.41 -11.99
C PHE A 443 -7.13 -18.14 -12.63
N ASP A 444 -6.39 -17.56 -13.57
CA ASP A 444 -6.80 -16.34 -14.29
C ASP A 444 -7.75 -16.61 -15.48
N GLY A 445 -8.19 -17.86 -15.65
CA GLY A 445 -9.10 -18.29 -16.70
C GLY A 445 -8.43 -18.62 -18.04
N THR A 446 -7.11 -18.43 -18.17
CA THR A 446 -6.38 -18.78 -19.41
C THR A 446 -6.06 -20.27 -19.51
N ASN A 447 -6.01 -20.97 -18.37
CA ASN A 447 -5.84 -22.42 -18.27
C ASN A 447 -6.68 -22.98 -17.10
N GLU A 448 -7.50 -24.00 -17.38
CA GLU A 448 -8.32 -24.69 -16.37
C GLU A 448 -7.48 -25.41 -15.31
N GLU A 449 -6.25 -25.85 -15.66
CA GLU A 449 -5.30 -26.46 -14.73
C GLU A 449 -4.54 -25.42 -13.88
N GLY A 450 -4.76 -24.13 -14.14
CA GLY A 450 -4.03 -23.02 -13.55
C GLY A 450 -2.74 -22.68 -14.29
N VAL A 451 -2.17 -21.53 -13.95
CA VAL A 451 -0.92 -20.98 -14.51
C VAL A 451 0.06 -20.73 -13.38
N TYR A 452 1.29 -21.16 -13.54
CA TYR A 452 2.37 -20.86 -12.60
C TYR A 452 2.97 -19.50 -12.92
N MET A 453 2.68 -18.51 -12.05
CA MET A 453 3.13 -17.15 -12.23
C MET A 453 3.35 -16.43 -10.91
N ARG A 454 3.99 -15.27 -10.98
CA ARG A 454 4.05 -14.32 -9.87
C ARG A 454 2.89 -13.36 -10.02
N PHE A 455 2.07 -13.24 -8.99
CA PHE A 455 0.99 -12.28 -8.92
C PHE A 455 0.91 -11.69 -7.52
N THR A 456 0.64 -10.39 -7.41
CA THR A 456 0.41 -9.73 -6.12
C THR A 456 -0.80 -8.82 -6.19
N GLU A 457 -1.69 -8.94 -5.20
CA GLU A 457 -2.79 -7.99 -4.99
C GLU A 457 -2.41 -6.81 -4.12
N SER A 458 -1.18 -6.81 -3.58
CA SER A 458 -0.61 -5.70 -2.82
C SER A 458 -0.31 -4.52 -3.74
N TRP A 459 -1.35 -3.88 -4.25
CA TRP A 459 -1.24 -2.87 -5.28
C TRP A 459 -1.91 -1.58 -4.83
N ARG A 460 -1.23 -0.45 -4.99
CA ARG A 460 -1.71 0.85 -4.51
C ARG A 460 -2.78 1.42 -5.43
N SER A 461 -3.93 1.69 -4.83
CA SER A 461 -5.08 2.37 -5.43
C SER A 461 -5.60 3.43 -4.46
N VAL A 462 -6.80 3.96 -4.74
CA VAL A 462 -7.48 4.92 -3.85
C VAL A 462 -7.57 4.37 -2.43
N LYS A 463 -7.30 5.19 -1.42
CA LYS A 463 -7.50 4.84 -0.02
C LYS A 463 -8.97 5.03 0.37
N ASN A 464 -9.52 4.10 1.16
CA ASN A 464 -10.93 4.13 1.61
C ASN A 464 -11.17 5.11 2.77
N GLY A 465 -10.23 6.00 3.05
CA GLY A 465 -10.21 6.85 4.24
C GLY A 465 -9.32 8.08 4.09
N ASN A 466 -9.47 9.02 5.02
CA ASN A 466 -8.91 10.38 4.95
C ASN A 466 -9.29 11.16 3.68
N CYS A 467 -10.50 10.93 3.15
CA CYS A 467 -11.04 11.67 2.02
C CYS A 467 -11.49 13.06 2.44
N TRP A 468 -11.24 14.06 1.60
CA TRP A 468 -11.59 15.45 1.89
C TRP A 468 -12.81 15.89 1.09
N ALA A 469 -13.78 16.48 1.79
CA ALA A 469 -15.04 16.92 1.21
C ALA A 469 -15.36 18.36 1.63
N ILE A 470 -16.04 19.10 0.75
CA ILE A 470 -16.45 20.48 1.01
C ILE A 470 -17.82 20.47 1.69
N SER A 471 -17.91 21.15 2.83
CA SER A 471 -19.16 21.33 3.57
C SER A 471 -20.06 22.34 2.86
N LYS A 472 -21.26 21.92 2.43
CA LYS A 472 -22.20 22.83 1.76
C LYS A 472 -22.70 23.93 2.70
N LYS A 473 -22.92 23.60 3.98
CA LYS A 473 -23.32 24.58 5.01
C LYS A 473 -22.18 25.51 5.42
N GLY A 474 -20.95 25.01 5.42
CA GLY A 474 -19.76 25.77 5.76
C GLY A 474 -19.50 26.87 4.75
N VAL A 475 -19.56 26.52 3.45
CA VAL A 475 -19.43 27.51 2.38
C VAL A 475 -20.66 28.40 2.27
N GLY A 476 -21.87 27.87 2.47
CA GLY A 476 -23.10 28.65 2.32
C GLY A 476 -23.21 29.25 0.92
N ASP A 477 -23.59 30.52 0.83
CA ASP A 477 -23.70 31.27 -0.43
C ASP A 477 -22.39 31.98 -0.84
N ASP A 478 -21.28 31.70 -0.15
CA ASP A 478 -19.97 32.33 -0.41
C ASP A 478 -19.26 31.66 -1.60
N GLU A 479 -19.45 32.24 -2.77
CA GLU A 479 -18.83 31.76 -4.01
C GLU A 479 -17.30 31.88 -4.00
N ALA A 480 -16.74 32.90 -3.34
CA ALA A 480 -15.29 33.12 -3.30
C ALA A 480 -14.60 31.98 -2.54
N LYS A 481 -15.18 31.61 -1.40
CA LYS A 481 -14.75 30.46 -0.59
C LYS A 481 -14.91 29.13 -1.33
N LEU A 482 -16.04 28.89 -1.97
CA LEU A 482 -16.24 27.67 -2.77
C LEU A 482 -15.21 27.57 -3.90
N ASN A 483 -14.98 28.67 -4.63
CA ASN A 483 -13.99 28.70 -5.70
C ASN A 483 -12.57 28.45 -5.19
N ALA A 484 -12.21 28.96 -4.02
CA ALA A 484 -10.90 28.70 -3.41
C ALA A 484 -10.71 27.22 -3.04
N LEU A 485 -11.75 26.56 -2.52
CA LEU A 485 -11.70 25.13 -2.20
C LEU A 485 -11.67 24.23 -3.44
N LEU A 486 -12.40 24.60 -4.50
CA LEU A 486 -12.33 23.91 -5.79
C LEU A 486 -10.93 24.08 -6.42
N ALA A 487 -10.36 25.29 -6.35
CA ALA A 487 -9.01 25.57 -6.82
C ALA A 487 -7.95 24.78 -6.04
N LEU A 488 -8.11 24.61 -4.71
CA LEU A 488 -7.26 23.73 -3.92
C LEU A 488 -7.30 22.30 -4.45
N ILE A 489 -8.49 21.73 -4.55
CA ILE A 489 -8.69 20.36 -5.02
C ILE A 489 -8.04 20.21 -6.40
N ASP A 490 -8.35 21.10 -7.35
CA ASP A 490 -7.80 21.01 -8.71
C ASP A 490 -6.28 21.15 -8.77
N TYR A 491 -5.73 22.12 -8.03
CA TYR A 491 -4.30 22.38 -8.03
C TYR A 491 -3.50 21.15 -7.60
N THR A 492 -3.97 20.41 -6.59
CA THR A 492 -3.29 19.19 -6.09
C THR A 492 -3.18 18.07 -7.13
N TYR A 493 -3.98 18.11 -8.20
CA TYR A 493 -3.90 17.18 -9.33
C TYR A 493 -3.03 17.68 -10.48
N SER A 494 -2.61 18.95 -10.45
CA SER A 494 -1.59 19.47 -11.39
C SER A 494 -0.20 18.93 -11.07
N GLU A 495 0.72 18.96 -12.05
CA GLU A 495 2.11 18.54 -11.84
C GLU A 495 2.79 19.28 -10.67
N LYS A 496 2.60 20.60 -10.59
CA LYS A 496 3.16 21.42 -9.50
C LYS A 496 2.51 21.11 -8.15
N GLY A 497 1.20 20.88 -8.13
CA GLY A 497 0.51 20.51 -6.90
C GLY A 497 0.93 19.15 -6.37
N GLN A 498 1.12 18.15 -7.25
CA GLN A 498 1.64 16.85 -6.85
C GLN A 498 3.06 16.94 -6.28
N ILE A 499 3.91 17.81 -6.85
CA ILE A 499 5.25 18.10 -6.31
C ILE A 499 5.11 18.75 -4.92
N LEU A 500 4.35 19.83 -4.77
CA LEU A 500 4.14 20.51 -3.49
C LEU A 500 3.62 19.54 -2.41
N MET A 501 2.60 18.73 -2.75
CA MET A 501 1.98 17.79 -1.82
C MET A 501 2.86 16.57 -1.50
N SER A 502 3.97 16.36 -2.21
CA SER A 502 4.89 15.24 -1.94
C SER A 502 6.21 15.69 -1.32
N TYR A 503 6.79 16.80 -1.83
CA TYR A 503 8.11 17.31 -1.50
C TYR A 503 8.07 18.52 -0.55
N GLY A 504 6.94 19.21 -0.46
CA GLY A 504 6.85 20.53 0.18
C GLY A 504 7.26 21.67 -0.77
N PRO A 505 7.39 22.90 -0.24
CA PRO A 505 7.79 24.08 -1.02
C PRO A 505 9.19 23.94 -1.67
N ASP A 506 9.50 24.81 -2.63
CA ASP A 506 10.77 24.81 -3.39
C ASP A 506 12.03 24.75 -2.52
N ALA A 507 12.01 25.35 -1.33
CA ALA A 507 13.12 25.33 -0.38
C ALA A 507 13.52 23.91 0.08
N PHE A 508 12.63 22.93 -0.06
CA PHE A 508 12.86 21.53 0.30
C PHE A 508 13.28 20.66 -0.90
N ILE A 509 13.40 21.27 -2.08
CA ILE A 509 13.74 20.62 -3.34
C ILE A 509 15.10 21.12 -3.80
N LYS A 510 15.93 20.20 -4.32
CA LYS A 510 17.26 20.55 -4.82
C LYS A 510 17.14 21.28 -6.16
N THR A 511 17.80 22.43 -6.25
CA THR A 511 17.84 23.28 -7.45
C THR A 511 19.25 23.36 -8.02
N LYS A 512 19.33 23.55 -9.33
CA LYS A 512 20.56 23.88 -10.06
C LYS A 512 20.81 25.38 -9.99
N ASP A 513 22.00 25.81 -10.39
CA ASP A 513 22.41 27.23 -10.45
C ASP A 513 21.47 28.11 -11.30
N ASP A 514 20.73 27.52 -12.25
CA ASP A 514 19.77 28.22 -13.11
C ASP A 514 18.35 28.32 -12.51
N GLY A 515 18.16 27.82 -11.30
CA GLY A 515 16.88 27.80 -10.58
C GLY A 515 15.93 26.66 -10.97
N SER A 516 16.28 25.81 -11.94
CA SER A 516 15.51 24.60 -12.25
C SER A 516 15.78 23.48 -11.23
N TYR A 517 14.85 22.54 -11.06
CA TYR A 517 15.09 21.39 -10.19
C TYR A 517 16.19 20.48 -10.74
N GLU A 518 16.98 19.92 -9.83
CA GLU A 518 17.71 18.69 -10.10
C GLU A 518 16.71 17.53 -10.16
N THR A 519 16.84 16.67 -11.17
CA THR A 519 15.91 15.56 -11.40
C THR A 519 16.63 14.23 -11.51
N PHE A 520 15.92 13.15 -11.23
CA PHE A 520 16.35 11.78 -11.48
C PHE A 520 15.22 10.99 -12.13
N ASN A 521 15.56 9.92 -12.85
CA ASN A 521 14.56 9.06 -13.47
C ASN A 521 13.96 8.07 -12.44
N PHE A 522 12.64 8.09 -12.30
CA PHE A 522 11.89 7.13 -11.50
C PHE A 522 10.72 6.59 -12.33
N ASN A 523 10.70 5.27 -12.57
CA ASN A 523 9.69 4.60 -13.40
C ASN A 523 9.44 5.30 -14.76
N GLY A 524 10.52 5.74 -15.42
CA GLY A 524 10.46 6.38 -16.74
C GLY A 524 10.07 7.86 -16.74
N LYS A 525 9.87 8.48 -15.56
CA LYS A 525 9.58 9.92 -15.41
C LYS A 525 10.72 10.65 -14.69
N GLU A 526 11.01 11.87 -15.12
CA GLU A 526 11.94 12.74 -14.40
C GLU A 526 11.22 13.32 -13.17
N MET A 527 11.79 13.07 -11.99
CA MET A 527 11.23 13.47 -10.71
C MET A 527 12.22 14.35 -9.94
N PRO A 528 11.77 15.34 -9.15
CA PRO A 528 12.67 16.21 -8.40
C PRO A 528 13.53 15.45 -7.38
N VAL A 529 14.75 15.94 -7.18
CA VAL A 529 15.66 15.49 -6.13
C VAL A 529 15.41 16.27 -4.85
N VAL A 530 15.37 15.58 -3.70
CA VAL A 530 15.20 16.20 -2.38
C VAL A 530 16.43 17.03 -2.01
N ALA A 531 16.25 18.20 -1.40
CA ALA A 531 17.37 19.01 -0.94
C ALA A 531 18.14 18.34 0.22
N ASP A 532 19.45 18.54 0.29
CA ASP A 532 20.31 17.90 1.30
C ASP A 532 19.85 18.24 2.72
N GLY A 533 19.56 19.51 3.00
CA GLY A 533 19.04 19.94 4.32
C GLY A 533 17.69 19.32 4.67
N THR A 534 16.87 18.98 3.68
CA THR A 534 15.60 18.26 3.89
C THR A 534 15.84 16.81 4.26
N LEU A 535 16.81 16.13 3.62
CA LEU A 535 17.23 14.79 4.03
C LEU A 535 17.81 14.78 5.44
N GLU A 536 18.64 15.77 5.79
CA GLU A 536 19.17 15.95 7.15
C GLU A 536 18.05 16.11 8.18
N ASN A 537 17.06 16.98 7.91
CA ASN A 537 15.87 17.14 8.74
C ASN A 537 15.09 15.82 8.89
N LEU A 538 14.87 15.10 7.80
CA LEU A 538 14.14 13.83 7.81
C LEU A 538 14.82 12.78 8.69
N TRP A 539 16.15 12.68 8.66
CA TRP A 539 16.90 11.79 9.55
C TRP A 539 16.88 12.25 11.00
N ALA A 540 17.14 13.55 11.24
CA ALA A 540 17.20 14.11 12.59
C ALA A 540 15.85 14.10 13.33
N LEU A 541 14.75 14.32 12.61
CA LEU A 541 13.43 14.54 13.20
C LEU A 541 12.50 13.32 13.11
N ALA A 542 12.73 12.43 12.14
CA ALA A 542 11.85 11.29 11.89
C ALA A 542 12.59 9.96 11.74
N ASN A 543 13.89 9.91 12.02
CA ASN A 543 14.73 8.71 11.88
C ASN A 543 14.54 8.05 10.52
N GLY A 544 14.56 8.83 9.44
CA GLY A 544 14.44 8.35 8.07
C GLY A 544 13.02 7.94 7.64
N ASN A 545 12.02 8.05 8.52
CA ASN A 545 10.63 7.77 8.16
C ASN A 545 10.01 8.94 7.40
N TYR A 546 9.99 8.84 6.07
CA TYR A 546 9.42 9.85 5.18
C TYR A 546 7.99 10.24 5.57
N THR A 547 7.08 9.26 5.67
CA THR A 547 5.65 9.56 5.84
C THR A 547 5.40 10.32 7.14
N ASN A 548 6.11 9.99 8.22
CA ASN A 548 6.06 10.76 9.46
C ASN A 548 6.68 12.14 9.30
N PHE A 549 7.82 12.26 8.59
CA PHE A 549 8.46 13.54 8.36
C PHE A 549 7.56 14.51 7.59
N ALA A 550 7.05 14.07 6.44
CA ALA A 550 6.20 14.87 5.56
C ALA A 550 4.95 15.39 6.27
N ARG A 551 4.20 14.50 6.94
CA ARG A 551 2.95 14.88 7.64
C ARG A 551 3.21 15.77 8.86
N ARG A 552 4.27 15.50 9.64
CA ARG A 552 4.51 16.20 10.92
C ARG A 552 5.22 17.52 10.77
N TYR A 553 6.12 17.65 9.79
CA TYR A 553 7.00 18.83 9.67
C TYR A 553 6.72 19.65 8.42
N LEU A 554 6.51 19.02 7.26
CA LEU A 554 6.23 19.77 6.02
C LEU A 554 4.74 20.14 5.88
N GLY A 555 3.85 19.31 6.44
CA GLY A 555 2.41 19.40 6.21
C GLY A 555 1.98 18.81 4.86
N SER A 556 2.89 18.16 4.14
CA SER A 556 2.62 17.49 2.88
C SER A 556 2.10 16.06 3.12
N THR A 557 1.70 15.36 2.05
CA THR A 557 1.16 13.98 2.09
C THR A 557 -0.10 13.81 2.96
N LEU A 558 -0.88 14.90 3.05
CA LEU A 558 -2.20 14.95 3.67
C LEU A 558 -3.26 14.96 2.55
N SER A 559 -3.95 13.83 2.37
CA SER A 559 -4.90 13.60 1.26
C SER A 559 -4.31 13.80 -0.15
N PHE A 560 -5.09 13.55 -1.20
CA PHE A 560 -4.69 13.66 -2.63
C PHE A 560 -3.56 12.71 -3.09
N ILE A 561 -2.77 13.08 -4.10
CA ILE A 561 -1.78 12.19 -4.73
C ILE A 561 -0.40 12.33 -4.09
N LYS A 562 0.07 11.28 -3.40
CA LYS A 562 1.46 11.16 -2.94
C LYS A 562 2.37 10.53 -3.99
N SER A 563 3.49 11.18 -4.29
CA SER A 563 4.54 10.64 -5.15
C SER A 563 5.45 9.64 -4.43
N GLN A 564 5.62 8.47 -5.03
CA GLN A 564 6.53 7.43 -4.53
C GLN A 564 8.01 7.71 -4.85
N ALA A 565 8.29 8.65 -5.75
CA ALA A 565 9.66 9.06 -6.06
C ALA A 565 10.35 9.72 -4.85
N PHE A 566 9.60 10.42 -3.99
CA PHE A 566 10.15 10.96 -2.74
C PHE A 566 10.45 9.83 -1.75
N GLU A 567 9.47 8.92 -1.53
CA GLU A 567 9.64 7.77 -0.63
C GLU A 567 10.85 6.90 -1.06
N TYR A 568 11.03 6.71 -2.36
CA TYR A 568 12.17 5.99 -2.93
C TYR A 568 13.51 6.63 -2.56
N GLN A 569 13.64 7.96 -2.67
CA GLN A 569 14.87 8.66 -2.28
C GLN A 569 15.21 8.49 -0.80
N CYS A 570 14.19 8.36 0.06
CA CYS A 570 14.32 8.11 1.50
C CYS A 570 14.41 6.62 1.88
N THR A 571 14.42 5.71 0.90
CA THR A 571 14.59 4.27 1.14
C THR A 571 16.07 3.94 1.32
N HIS A 572 16.39 3.03 2.24
CA HIS A 572 17.76 2.57 2.43
C HIS A 572 18.30 1.92 1.15
N GLU A 573 19.61 2.02 0.87
CA GLU A 573 20.20 1.51 -0.38
C GLU A 573 19.92 0.02 -0.62
N VAL A 574 19.95 -0.80 0.43
CA VAL A 574 19.53 -2.23 0.36
C VAL A 574 18.06 -2.35 -0.05
N GLY A 575 17.17 -1.52 0.49
CA GLY A 575 15.77 -1.49 0.08
C GLY A 575 15.56 -1.03 -1.35
N LYS A 576 16.38 -0.10 -1.85
CA LYS A 576 16.39 0.31 -3.27
C LYS A 576 16.86 -0.82 -4.18
N GLU A 577 17.87 -1.59 -3.76
CA GLU A 577 18.36 -2.78 -4.49
C GLU A 577 17.22 -3.79 -4.71
N GLY A 578 16.53 -4.18 -3.63
CA GLY A 578 15.41 -5.13 -3.71
C GLY A 578 14.22 -4.59 -4.51
N ALA A 579 13.80 -3.34 -4.26
CA ALA A 579 12.73 -2.72 -5.01
C ALA A 579 13.06 -2.59 -6.51
N GLY A 580 14.32 -2.30 -6.86
CA GLY A 580 14.75 -2.23 -8.26
C GLY A 580 14.57 -3.55 -9.00
N LYS A 581 14.78 -4.69 -8.34
CA LYS A 581 14.52 -6.03 -8.90
C LYS A 581 13.03 -6.25 -9.17
N LEU A 582 12.18 -5.91 -8.21
CA LEU A 582 10.72 -5.98 -8.35
C LEU A 582 10.21 -5.05 -9.47
N SER A 583 10.68 -3.81 -9.51
CA SER A 583 10.33 -2.84 -10.55
C SER A 583 10.72 -3.32 -11.94
N ALA A 584 11.91 -3.91 -12.10
CA ALA A 584 12.32 -4.50 -13.38
C ALA A 584 11.40 -5.66 -13.78
N ALA A 585 11.06 -6.55 -12.84
CA ALA A 585 10.17 -7.68 -13.11
C ALA A 585 8.74 -7.26 -13.49
N ILE A 586 8.20 -6.21 -12.85
CA ILE A 586 6.90 -5.60 -13.19
C ILE A 586 6.97 -4.97 -14.59
N ALA A 587 8.02 -4.18 -14.88
CA ALA A 587 8.18 -3.53 -16.18
C ALA A 587 8.32 -4.53 -17.34
N LEU A 588 8.92 -5.70 -17.07
CA LEU A 588 9.02 -6.82 -18.01
C LEU A 588 7.78 -7.71 -18.06
N GLY A 589 6.76 -7.46 -17.23
CA GLY A 589 5.52 -8.22 -17.18
C GLY A 589 5.62 -9.61 -16.56
N THR A 590 6.70 -9.92 -15.85
CA THR A 590 6.97 -11.21 -15.19
C THR A 590 6.45 -11.30 -13.75
N ILE A 591 6.04 -10.15 -13.19
CA ILE A 591 5.12 -10.05 -12.06
C ILE A 591 3.83 -9.45 -12.61
N LYS A 592 2.71 -10.15 -12.40
CA LYS A 592 1.37 -9.66 -12.69
C LYS A 592 0.75 -9.02 -11.44
N HIS A 593 -0.24 -8.15 -11.64
CA HIS A 593 -0.97 -7.49 -10.55
C HIS A 593 -2.35 -7.05 -11.05
N PRO A 594 -3.30 -6.71 -10.15
CA PRO A 594 -4.51 -6.00 -10.54
C PRO A 594 -4.16 -4.65 -11.19
N GLU A 595 -4.76 -4.36 -12.33
CA GLU A 595 -4.63 -3.10 -13.04
C GLU A 595 -5.67 -2.10 -12.52
N LEU A 596 -5.32 -0.81 -12.48
CA LEU A 596 -6.27 0.27 -12.16
C LEU A 596 -7.18 0.60 -13.35
N ALA A 597 -7.60 -0.43 -14.08
CA ALA A 597 -8.43 -0.35 -15.27
C ALA A 597 -9.45 -1.51 -15.29
N LEU A 598 -10.51 -1.34 -16.07
CA LEU A 598 -11.36 -2.44 -16.52
C LEU A 598 -10.63 -3.15 -17.67
N THR A 599 -10.20 -4.38 -17.44
CA THR A 599 -9.30 -5.13 -18.31
C THR A 599 -10.06 -6.13 -19.21
N GLU A 600 -9.43 -6.56 -20.31
CA GLU A 600 -10.01 -7.57 -21.21
C GLU A 600 -10.21 -8.91 -20.51
N ASN A 601 -9.26 -9.31 -19.66
CA ASN A 601 -9.43 -10.41 -18.72
C ASN A 601 -9.82 -9.83 -17.36
N PRO A 602 -11.10 -9.91 -16.95
CA PRO A 602 -11.61 -9.26 -15.75
C PRO A 602 -10.88 -9.66 -14.46
N TRP A 603 -10.22 -10.82 -14.44
CA TRP A 603 -9.42 -11.27 -13.31
C TRP A 603 -8.33 -10.27 -12.90
N TYR A 604 -7.78 -9.51 -13.86
CA TYR A 604 -6.80 -8.46 -13.61
C TYR A 604 -7.43 -7.10 -13.28
N THR A 605 -8.74 -6.98 -13.20
CA THR A 605 -9.41 -5.73 -12.80
C THR A 605 -9.27 -5.50 -11.30
N SER A 606 -8.76 -4.33 -10.89
CA SER A 606 -8.80 -3.91 -9.49
C SER A 606 -10.23 -3.64 -9.03
N VAL A 607 -10.58 -4.09 -7.83
CA VAL A 607 -11.87 -3.77 -7.22
C VAL A 607 -11.90 -2.28 -6.85
N PRO A 608 -12.98 -1.54 -7.19
CA PRO A 608 -13.20 -0.20 -6.67
C PRO A 608 -13.17 -0.19 -5.14
N THR A 609 -12.69 0.91 -4.57
CA THR A 609 -12.49 1.08 -3.12
C THR A 609 -13.72 1.59 -2.39
N THR A 610 -14.70 2.06 -3.15
CA THR A 610 -16.08 2.20 -2.70
C THR A 610 -17.01 1.67 -3.78
N LEU A 611 -18.24 1.33 -3.39
CA LEU A 611 -19.31 0.93 -4.29
C LEU A 611 -20.56 1.78 -4.01
N PRO A 612 -21.27 2.28 -5.03
CA PRO A 612 -22.45 3.13 -4.89
C PRO A 612 -23.66 2.29 -4.48
N GLN A 613 -23.80 2.10 -3.17
CA GLN A 613 -24.91 1.36 -2.58
C GLN A 613 -26.10 2.27 -2.36
N TYR A 614 -27.30 1.76 -2.62
CA TYR A 614 -28.51 2.43 -2.17
C TYR A 614 -28.58 2.42 -0.64
N THR A 615 -29.32 3.36 -0.06
CA THR A 615 -29.52 3.42 1.39
C THR A 615 -30.08 2.11 1.94
N THR A 616 -31.01 1.47 1.22
CA THR A 616 -31.60 0.18 1.63
C THR A 616 -30.56 -0.95 1.66
N GLU A 617 -29.67 -1.00 0.67
CA GLU A 617 -28.58 -1.99 0.62
C GLU A 617 -27.56 -1.73 1.73
N THR A 618 -27.25 -0.46 2.00
CA THR A 618 -26.37 -0.06 3.11
C THR A 618 -26.98 -0.48 4.46
N ASP A 619 -28.28 -0.25 4.65
CA ASP A 619 -29.01 -0.68 5.85
C ASP A 619 -29.06 -2.20 6.00
N GLU A 620 -29.11 -2.95 4.90
CA GLU A 620 -29.02 -4.41 4.90
C GLU A 620 -27.61 -4.89 5.26
N LEU A 621 -26.58 -4.34 4.62
CA LEU A 621 -25.19 -4.67 4.90
C LEU A 621 -24.80 -4.36 6.36
N ASN A 622 -25.30 -3.25 6.91
CA ASN A 622 -25.08 -2.90 8.31
C ASN A 622 -25.71 -3.91 9.30
N LYS A 623 -26.67 -4.74 8.86
CA LYS A 623 -27.21 -5.84 9.67
C LYS A 623 -26.36 -7.10 9.59
N LEU A 624 -25.47 -7.23 8.61
CA LEU A 624 -24.60 -8.39 8.39
C LEU A 624 -23.31 -8.28 9.23
N SER A 625 -23.47 -8.08 10.54
CA SER A 625 -22.35 -7.73 11.43
C SER A 625 -21.37 -8.89 11.69
N ASP A 626 -21.76 -10.13 11.43
CA ASP A 626 -20.94 -11.31 11.71
C ASP A 626 -19.64 -11.30 10.88
N LEU A 627 -19.71 -10.92 9.60
CA LEU A 627 -18.52 -10.77 8.76
C LEU A 627 -17.56 -9.72 9.31
N SER A 628 -18.05 -8.53 9.65
CA SER A 628 -17.19 -7.49 10.23
C SER A 628 -16.62 -7.91 11.57
N SER A 629 -17.39 -8.60 12.41
CA SER A 629 -16.95 -8.98 13.76
C SER A 629 -15.90 -10.09 13.75
N ASN A 630 -15.92 -10.96 12.74
CA ASN A 630 -14.99 -12.09 12.64
C ASN A 630 -13.75 -11.83 11.76
N PHE A 631 -13.70 -10.71 11.02
CA PHE A 631 -12.60 -10.40 10.11
C PHE A 631 -12.01 -8.99 10.25
N SER A 632 -12.38 -8.23 11.28
CA SER A 632 -11.87 -6.86 11.51
C SER A 632 -11.55 -6.54 12.97
N GLY A 633 -10.81 -5.45 13.18
CA GLY A 633 -10.46 -4.95 14.51
C GLY A 633 -9.36 -5.78 15.17
N ASP A 634 -9.60 -6.25 16.40
CA ASP A 634 -8.62 -7.01 17.18
C ASP A 634 -8.68 -8.53 16.92
N PHE A 635 -9.65 -8.98 16.13
CA PHE A 635 -9.85 -10.38 15.76
C PHE A 635 -9.94 -10.55 14.24
N ASN A 636 -9.37 -11.63 13.73
CA ASN A 636 -9.54 -12.04 12.35
C ASN A 636 -9.45 -13.57 12.30
N LEU A 637 -10.45 -14.22 11.71
CA LEU A 637 -10.55 -15.67 11.68
C LEU A 637 -9.39 -16.35 10.95
N PHE A 638 -8.84 -15.75 9.89
CA PHE A 638 -7.70 -16.33 9.19
C PHE A 638 -6.46 -16.35 10.08
N ASP A 639 -6.18 -15.25 10.79
CA ASP A 639 -5.11 -15.21 11.80
C ASP A 639 -5.34 -16.22 12.94
N ASP A 640 -6.59 -16.36 13.39
CA ASP A 640 -6.95 -17.33 14.42
C ASP A 640 -6.67 -18.76 13.94
N ILE A 641 -6.99 -19.08 12.68
CA ILE A 641 -6.68 -20.37 12.06
C ILE A 641 -5.18 -20.58 11.93
N VAL A 642 -4.38 -19.55 11.57
CA VAL A 642 -2.92 -19.68 11.58
C VAL A 642 -2.42 -20.11 12.97
N VAL A 643 -3.01 -19.55 14.04
CA VAL A 643 -2.58 -19.84 15.41
C VAL A 643 -3.12 -21.19 15.92
N ASN A 644 -4.39 -21.48 15.69
CA ASN A 644 -5.13 -22.56 16.36
C ASN A 644 -5.50 -23.74 15.44
N GLY A 645 -5.27 -23.59 14.13
CA GLY A 645 -5.79 -24.50 13.11
C GLY A 645 -7.28 -24.24 12.82
N ILE A 646 -7.81 -24.96 11.82
CA ILE A 646 -9.26 -24.97 11.57
C ILE A 646 -9.96 -25.59 12.79
N PRO A 647 -11.08 -25.02 13.28
CA PRO A 647 -11.81 -25.56 14.42
C PRO A 647 -12.07 -27.06 14.31
N ASN A 648 -11.81 -27.79 15.40
CA ASN A 648 -11.94 -29.24 15.45
C ASN A 648 -13.29 -29.73 14.92
N GLY A 649 -13.26 -30.64 13.95
CA GLY A 649 -14.45 -31.24 13.35
C GLY A 649 -14.99 -30.51 12.12
N LEU A 650 -14.33 -29.43 11.68
CA LEU A 650 -14.62 -28.77 10.41
C LEU A 650 -13.47 -28.97 9.40
N THR A 651 -13.84 -29.08 8.15
CA THR A 651 -12.96 -28.94 6.97
C THR A 651 -12.91 -27.48 6.51
N ALA A 652 -11.97 -27.15 5.61
CA ALA A 652 -11.89 -25.83 4.98
C ALA A 652 -13.19 -25.47 4.23
N ALA A 653 -13.77 -26.42 3.50
CA ALA A 653 -15.04 -26.25 2.81
C ALA A 653 -16.21 -26.01 3.78
N GLU A 654 -16.28 -26.75 4.89
CA GLU A 654 -17.32 -26.56 5.91
C GLU A 654 -17.18 -25.20 6.61
N GLN A 655 -15.94 -24.76 6.89
CA GLN A 655 -15.69 -23.44 7.47
C GLN A 655 -16.08 -22.31 6.50
N ALA A 656 -15.79 -22.45 5.21
CA ALA A 656 -16.25 -21.53 4.17
C ALA A 656 -17.78 -21.47 4.09
N ALA A 657 -18.44 -22.63 4.13
CA ALA A 657 -19.90 -22.74 4.08
C ALA A 657 -20.58 -22.08 5.29
N VAL A 658 -19.96 -22.11 6.49
CA VAL A 658 -20.47 -21.36 7.66
C VAL A 658 -20.48 -19.87 7.36
N VAL A 659 -19.41 -19.33 6.75
CA VAL A 659 -19.36 -17.90 6.43
C VAL A 659 -20.35 -17.52 5.34
N GLU A 660 -20.45 -18.33 4.30
CA GLU A 660 -21.40 -18.13 3.21
C GLU A 660 -22.86 -18.14 3.70
N ASN A 661 -23.24 -19.16 4.49
CA ASN A 661 -24.63 -19.44 4.82
C ASN A 661 -25.07 -18.88 6.18
N ASP A 662 -24.25 -19.06 7.22
CA ASP A 662 -24.64 -18.71 8.59
C ASP A 662 -24.27 -17.26 8.94
N TRP A 663 -23.22 -16.72 8.32
CA TRP A 663 -22.79 -15.32 8.51
C TRP A 663 -23.19 -14.42 7.34
N TYR A 664 -24.11 -14.88 6.49
CA TYR A 664 -24.69 -14.13 5.38
C TYR A 664 -23.65 -13.61 4.37
N GLY A 665 -22.54 -14.33 4.20
CA GLY A 665 -21.51 -14.03 3.20
C GLY A 665 -22.08 -13.94 1.79
N PHE A 666 -22.98 -14.85 1.43
CA PHE A 666 -23.59 -14.89 0.11
C PHE A 666 -24.36 -13.60 -0.17
N THR A 667 -25.27 -13.22 0.74
CA THR A 667 -26.05 -11.99 0.67
C THR A 667 -25.17 -10.73 0.66
N TYR A 668 -24.12 -10.70 1.49
CA TYR A 668 -23.15 -9.60 1.46
C TYR A 668 -22.53 -9.45 0.06
N THR A 669 -22.15 -10.56 -0.57
CA THR A 669 -21.46 -10.56 -1.87
C THR A 669 -22.40 -10.19 -2.99
N GLU A 670 -23.64 -10.69 -2.99
CA GLU A 670 -24.67 -10.28 -3.97
C GLU A 670 -24.91 -8.77 -3.92
N LEU A 671 -25.11 -8.19 -2.74
CA LEU A 671 -25.34 -6.74 -2.59
C LEU A 671 -24.13 -5.91 -3.06
N LYS A 672 -22.91 -6.41 -2.83
CA LYS A 672 -21.68 -5.77 -3.35
C LYS A 672 -21.59 -5.92 -4.86
N ASN A 673 -21.92 -7.09 -5.41
CA ASN A 673 -21.87 -7.36 -6.84
C ASN A 673 -22.90 -6.53 -7.59
N ASP A 674 -24.12 -6.35 -7.07
CA ASP A 674 -25.13 -5.48 -7.68
C ASP A 674 -24.63 -4.04 -7.82
N ALA A 675 -23.98 -3.50 -6.79
CA ALA A 675 -23.37 -2.18 -6.85
C ALA A 675 -22.20 -2.11 -7.86
N TRP A 676 -21.42 -3.18 -7.98
CA TRP A 676 -20.39 -3.31 -9.00
C TRP A 676 -20.95 -3.35 -10.43
N MET A 677 -22.02 -4.11 -10.66
CA MET A 677 -22.71 -4.17 -11.94
C MET A 677 -23.21 -2.78 -12.36
N ARG A 678 -23.80 -2.02 -11.43
CA ARG A 678 -24.21 -0.62 -11.69
C ARG A 678 -23.03 0.27 -12.08
N LEU A 679 -21.88 0.14 -11.42
CA LEU A 679 -20.67 0.89 -11.80
C LEU A 679 -20.16 0.50 -13.19
N LYS A 680 -20.15 -0.79 -13.53
CA LYS A 680 -19.77 -1.26 -14.86
C LYS A 680 -20.71 -0.70 -15.93
N ASP A 681 -22.02 -0.75 -15.70
CA ASP A 681 -23.02 -0.22 -16.62
C ASP A 681 -22.86 1.29 -16.81
N TYR A 682 -22.65 2.04 -15.73
CA TYR A 682 -22.35 3.47 -15.76
C TYR A 682 -21.12 3.79 -16.62
N TYR A 683 -20.02 3.07 -16.39
CA TYR A 683 -18.80 3.25 -17.17
C TYR A 683 -18.98 2.94 -18.65
N ASN A 684 -19.74 1.88 -18.98
CA ASN A 684 -19.99 1.50 -20.36
C ASN A 684 -20.91 2.49 -21.08
N ALA A 685 -21.81 3.16 -20.35
CA ALA A 685 -22.70 4.17 -20.90
C ALA A 685 -22.05 5.56 -21.09
N SER A 686 -20.94 5.84 -20.40
CA SER A 686 -20.22 7.12 -20.47
C SER A 686 -19.12 7.17 -21.55
N LYS A 687 -18.83 6.04 -22.20
CA LYS A 687 -17.98 5.93 -23.40
C LYS A 687 -18.78 6.09 -24.68
#